data_AF-A0A9P6R0U6-F1
#
_entry.id   AF-A0A9P6R0U6-F1
#
_cell.length_a   1.000
_cell.length_b   1.000
_cell.length_c   1.000
_cell.angle_alpha   90.00
_cell.angle_beta   90.00
_cell.angle_gamma   90.00
#
_symmetry.space_group_name_H-M   'P 1'
#
loop_
_entity.id
_entity.type
_entity.pdbx_description
1 polymer ?
#
loop_
_entity_poly.entity_id
_entity_poly.type
_entity_poly.pdbx_seq_one_letter_code
_entity_poly.pdbx_strand_id
1 'polypeptide(L)'
;MVRSKELNPLKNTPKLDPLSSSEQDSVVIGDSQDNIFYFIQVSDLHISTFRKASTANFYTFLSTALPLVEPAFVVVTGDLTDAKDKQLAGSMQYVNEWVTYRDALEESGVLTKRNGTFWHDLRGNHDCFNVPSWDSKENMFADMSASKSPGFMFDVKTGYGKYGFIGIDACPKPGPARPYNFFGLFETPDMDHLSERLTLSEGNNHTFVFSHYPVTTTMFGETSLGESFADLSKSFSVYMCGHLHKLKWGLGDALQSYQPTHFLELEVGDMKQNGLYRIMVVDHDMISFTDVSMPMTTIPSAIMPHNKNKQEENIYEYEQQEQEDGSEDQGEKKGRKRPALGPRLPTNPIIVVSNPKDSRYMIPKHEPVNRISTSTHIRFLAWTDSQIPDDDHPFARDEIKVEIKIDGILHDHPARFAGTKAEDQTTDEEFLPLYVTPWNPQDYQDDKDHEIEIKIVDRFGRVGSSKSVFRVDGKRSEMKGGFAEWIMWANIALLLKALFTTGYLAVTLLLLILPKLYSLYLQTSPPPEYVPLHKQAMDSTSPLSQLDSTTPQFKNGYEAWIDRKSRHLYRLSSTLSSSSSGHRFWNRFVNHTIHAHILRFVHFSTQPILFYSTLLFTLMLVTMPHFWGNFVPAAGEQGEGYFYLQGIYLPHANGHLSGGLGSASLDPEGPGRVLKPLSVISGAMSSLTGGRIGKSFGGSDAEMYDGAGGTWIPMADTWMSTIWTVVYDLVIFLYYLTLCATPSGYLYSPSNAHRLRPYHRTWYIRCLIFGIWVFRCCSVLMTAELYGPSVIWTGIGTWWLVVVGWLMFMVGWSRSRIERDILLRPEDEELEEMEENTGDAMQGGAAATKMARELSSSVDEDEEEALLRDDSSTAGSEEGASGRTGRRTPRYRKADVDL
;
A
#
# COMPACT_ATOMS: atom_id res chain seq x y z
N MET A 1 25.16 -10.52 -45.30
CA MET A 1 25.90 -11.62 -45.95
C MET A 1 27.22 -11.78 -45.20
N VAL A 2 27.34 -12.88 -44.45
CA VAL A 2 28.52 -13.53 -43.84
C VAL A 2 29.80 -12.69 -43.60
N ARG A 3 30.19 -12.55 -42.33
CA ARG A 3 31.52 -13.02 -41.86
C ARG A 3 31.59 -13.13 -40.33
N SER A 4 31.70 -14.36 -39.86
CA SER A 4 32.11 -14.76 -38.53
C SER A 4 33.55 -14.32 -38.25
N LYS A 5 33.80 -13.81 -37.03
CA LYS A 5 35.13 -13.76 -36.43
C LYS A 5 35.05 -14.46 -35.08
N GLU A 6 35.74 -15.60 -35.02
CA GLU A 6 36.05 -16.34 -33.82
C GLU A 6 36.90 -15.47 -32.87
N LEU A 7 36.55 -15.49 -31.59
CA LEU A 7 37.37 -15.01 -30.49
C LEU A 7 37.74 -16.21 -29.62
N ASN A 8 39.05 -16.45 -29.53
CA ASN A 8 39.67 -17.41 -28.62
C ASN A 8 39.20 -17.19 -27.18
N PRO A 9 38.74 -18.22 -26.45
CA PRO A 9 38.59 -18.13 -25.00
C PRO A 9 39.97 -18.27 -24.34
N LEU A 10 40.50 -17.14 -23.86
CA LEU A 10 41.57 -17.14 -22.87
C LEU A 10 41.05 -17.85 -21.61
N LYS A 11 41.59 -19.05 -21.36
CA LYS A 11 41.49 -19.77 -20.09
C LYS A 11 42.10 -18.91 -18.98
N ASN A 12 41.26 -18.15 -18.30
CA ASN A 12 41.46 -17.74 -16.91
C ASN A 12 40.20 -18.13 -16.14
N THR A 13 40.05 -19.44 -15.91
CA THR A 13 39.27 -19.92 -14.77
C THR A 13 39.96 -19.42 -13.51
N PRO A 14 39.32 -18.61 -12.66
CA PRO A 14 39.82 -18.43 -11.31
C PRO A 14 39.84 -19.82 -10.68
N LYS A 15 41.01 -20.30 -10.28
CA LYS A 15 41.07 -21.38 -9.31
C LYS A 15 40.33 -20.83 -8.09
N LEU A 16 39.20 -21.44 -7.76
CA LEU A 16 38.68 -21.41 -6.40
C LEU A 16 39.83 -21.93 -5.53
N ASP A 17 40.50 -21.02 -4.83
CA ASP A 17 41.36 -21.40 -3.73
C ASP A 17 40.43 -21.92 -2.62
N PRO A 18 40.52 -23.20 -2.22
CA PRO A 18 39.87 -23.69 -1.03
C PRO A 18 40.71 -23.23 0.17
N LEU A 19 40.60 -21.95 0.52
CA LEU A 19 41.20 -21.43 1.74
C LEU A 19 40.18 -21.54 2.89
N SER A 20 40.50 -22.47 3.80
CA SER A 20 40.04 -22.62 5.20
C SER A 20 38.97 -23.65 5.57
N SER A 21 38.67 -24.67 4.75
CA SER A 21 37.87 -25.82 5.22
C SER A 21 38.69 -26.89 5.98
N SER A 22 39.60 -26.50 6.88
CA SER A 22 40.35 -27.49 7.70
C SER A 22 41.04 -26.94 8.98
N GLU A 23 40.36 -26.12 9.76
CA GLU A 23 40.35 -26.43 11.19
C GLU A 23 38.99 -27.07 11.43
N GLN A 24 38.97 -28.35 11.83
CA GLN A 24 37.74 -28.94 12.35
C GLN A 24 37.32 -28.07 13.51
N ASP A 25 36.27 -27.30 13.32
CA ASP A 25 35.58 -26.57 14.36
C ASP A 25 35.26 -27.56 15.49
N SER A 26 36.12 -27.56 16.52
CA SER A 26 36.10 -28.54 17.61
C SER A 26 34.92 -28.32 18.56
N VAL A 27 34.13 -27.28 18.31
CA VAL A 27 32.97 -26.89 19.08
C VAL A 27 31.83 -27.88 18.82
N VAL A 28 31.44 -28.60 19.88
CA VAL A 28 30.34 -29.57 19.87
C VAL A 28 29.20 -29.01 20.72
N ILE A 29 28.01 -28.91 20.13
CA ILE A 29 26.80 -28.52 20.87
C ILE A 29 26.46 -29.66 21.84
N GLY A 30 26.70 -29.42 23.12
CA GLY A 30 26.51 -30.36 24.22
C GLY A 30 25.56 -29.86 25.30
N ASP A 31 25.84 -30.25 26.53
CA ASP A 31 24.99 -30.03 27.69
C ASP A 31 25.50 -28.93 28.65
N SER A 32 26.55 -28.23 28.22
CA SER A 32 27.20 -27.11 28.88
C SER A 32 26.46 -25.78 28.67
N GLN A 33 26.71 -24.82 29.56
CA GLN A 33 26.07 -23.49 29.56
C GLN A 33 26.80 -22.45 28.70
N ASP A 34 27.88 -22.85 28.02
CA ASP A 34 28.72 -21.96 27.25
C ASP A 34 28.13 -21.56 25.89
N ASN A 35 28.71 -20.52 25.30
CA ASN A 35 28.47 -20.06 23.94
C ASN A 35 27.02 -19.67 23.63
N ILE A 36 26.26 -19.18 24.61
CA ILE A 36 24.85 -18.85 24.45
C ILE A 36 24.50 -17.48 25.04
N PHE A 37 23.73 -16.70 24.29
CA PHE A 37 23.04 -15.51 24.81
C PHE A 37 21.75 -15.26 24.04
N TYR A 38 20.87 -14.43 24.61
CA TYR A 38 19.59 -14.10 24.00
C TYR A 38 19.19 -12.65 24.23
N PHE A 39 18.44 -12.09 23.29
CA PHE A 39 17.97 -10.70 23.31
C PHE A 39 16.53 -10.61 22.80
N ILE A 40 15.87 -9.48 23.04
CA ILE A 40 14.49 -9.25 22.56
C ILE A 40 14.47 -8.20 21.46
N GLN A 41 13.66 -8.44 20.43
CA GLN A 41 13.19 -7.41 19.49
C GLN A 41 11.70 -7.12 19.75
N VAL A 42 11.33 -5.84 19.78
CA VAL A 42 9.94 -5.38 19.77
C VAL A 42 9.79 -4.26 18.76
N SER A 43 8.59 -4.06 18.21
CA SER A 43 8.32 -3.00 17.24
C SER A 43 6.90 -2.46 17.36
N ASP A 44 6.65 -1.30 16.76
CA ASP A 44 5.31 -0.76 16.53
C ASP A 44 4.52 -0.64 17.84
N LEU A 45 5.12 0.07 18.80
CA LEU A 45 4.55 0.30 20.13
C LEU A 45 3.30 1.17 20.05
N HIS A 46 3.37 2.23 19.24
CA HIS A 46 2.33 3.22 19.01
C HIS A 46 1.69 3.72 20.31
N ILE A 47 2.52 4.24 21.21
CA ILE A 47 2.02 4.91 22.41
C ILE A 47 1.15 6.07 21.99
N SER A 48 -0.09 6.08 22.46
CA SER A 48 -1.07 7.05 21.98
C SER A 48 -1.77 7.81 23.10
N THR A 49 -1.89 9.12 22.92
CA THR A 49 -2.72 9.99 23.76
C THR A 49 -4.20 9.64 23.61
N PHE A 50 -4.61 9.21 22.42
CA PHE A 50 -6.02 8.99 22.08
C PHE A 50 -6.44 7.52 22.14
N ARG A 51 -5.50 6.59 21.94
CA ARG A 51 -5.75 5.13 21.86
C ARG A 51 -4.97 4.39 22.94
N LYS A 52 -5.64 4.10 24.05
CA LYS A 52 -4.99 3.58 25.27
C LYS A 52 -4.58 2.10 25.23
N ALA A 53 -5.12 1.31 24.30
CA ALA A 53 -4.90 -0.14 24.25
C ALA A 53 -3.43 -0.49 23.92
N SER A 54 -2.83 0.20 22.96
CA SER A 54 -1.43 -0.03 22.57
C SER A 54 -0.46 0.32 23.69
N THR A 55 -0.69 1.45 24.37
CA THR A 55 0.06 1.83 25.57
C THR A 55 -0.05 0.78 26.66
N ALA A 56 -1.24 0.21 26.91
CA ALA A 56 -1.42 -0.83 27.92
C ALA A 56 -0.61 -2.11 27.60
N ASN A 57 -0.52 -2.50 26.32
CA ASN A 57 0.33 -3.63 25.90
C ASN A 57 1.80 -3.35 26.21
N PHE A 58 2.29 -2.15 25.90
CA PHE A 58 3.67 -1.78 26.19
C PHE A 58 3.99 -1.82 27.70
N TYR A 59 3.10 -1.29 28.54
CA TYR A 59 3.27 -1.38 30.00
C TYR A 59 3.25 -2.84 30.48
N THR A 60 2.39 -3.67 29.89
CA THR A 60 2.34 -5.12 30.20
C THR A 60 3.63 -5.81 29.79
N PHE A 61 4.21 -5.46 28.65
CA PHE A 61 5.52 -5.96 28.23
C PHE A 61 6.61 -5.63 29.26
N LEU A 62 6.68 -4.37 29.68
CA LEU A 62 7.66 -3.91 30.67
C LEU A 62 7.47 -4.55 32.05
N SER A 63 6.23 -4.73 32.51
CA SER A 63 5.95 -5.29 33.85
C SER A 63 5.96 -6.82 33.90
N THR A 64 5.69 -7.49 32.78
CA THR A 64 5.42 -8.93 32.75
C THR A 64 6.42 -9.71 31.90
N ALA A 65 6.48 -9.43 30.60
CA ALA A 65 7.28 -10.22 29.67
C ALA A 65 8.79 -9.99 29.88
N LEU A 66 9.21 -8.74 30.04
CA LEU A 66 10.61 -8.38 30.15
C LEU A 66 11.27 -8.91 31.44
N PRO A 67 10.64 -8.85 32.63
CA PRO A 67 11.18 -9.45 33.85
C PRO A 67 11.07 -10.97 33.90
N LEU A 68 10.20 -11.60 33.09
CA LEU A 68 10.16 -13.05 32.94
C LEU A 68 11.34 -13.55 32.11
N VAL A 69 11.61 -12.88 30.98
CA VAL A 69 12.63 -13.33 30.02
C VAL A 69 14.03 -12.98 30.49
N GLU A 70 14.22 -11.78 31.05
CA GLU A 70 15.53 -11.26 31.47
C GLU A 70 16.61 -11.35 30.36
N PRO A 71 16.39 -10.72 29.19
CA PRO A 71 17.33 -10.78 28.07
C PRO A 71 18.64 -10.03 28.34
N ALA A 72 19.62 -10.22 27.46
CA ALA A 72 20.86 -9.45 27.49
C ALA A 72 20.63 -7.96 27.21
N PHE A 73 19.73 -7.64 26.28
CA PHE A 73 19.29 -6.30 25.91
C PHE A 73 17.99 -6.38 25.10
N VAL A 74 17.38 -5.22 24.83
CA VAL A 74 16.18 -5.05 24.01
C VAL A 74 16.46 -4.08 22.89
N VAL A 75 16.03 -4.44 21.67
CA VAL A 75 15.99 -3.55 20.51
C VAL A 75 14.54 -3.23 20.13
N VAL A 76 14.22 -1.95 20.00
CA VAL A 76 12.92 -1.45 19.55
C VAL A 76 13.04 -0.89 18.14
N THR A 77 12.41 -1.54 17.16
CA THR A 77 12.54 -1.19 15.74
C THR A 77 11.50 -0.18 15.25
N GLY A 78 11.28 0.90 15.99
CA GLY A 78 10.47 2.04 15.53
C GLY A 78 8.98 2.02 15.88
N ASP A 79 8.33 3.11 15.46
CA ASP A 79 6.94 3.47 15.77
C ASP A 79 6.68 3.44 17.27
N LEU A 80 7.49 4.19 18.00
CA LEU A 80 7.42 4.34 19.45
C LEU A 80 6.11 5.05 19.85
N THR A 81 5.79 6.10 19.11
CA THR A 81 4.58 6.91 19.28
C THR A 81 3.57 6.67 18.16
N ASP A 82 2.31 7.07 18.37
CA ASP A 82 1.28 6.89 17.35
C ASP A 82 1.07 8.15 16.51
N ALA A 83 1.42 9.35 16.99
CA ALA A 83 1.53 10.59 16.23
C ALA A 83 0.33 10.92 15.31
N LYS A 84 -0.83 10.35 15.61
CA LYS A 84 -2.07 10.43 14.84
C LYS A 84 -3.10 11.15 15.68
N ASP A 85 -3.79 12.11 15.08
CA ASP A 85 -4.84 12.86 15.77
C ASP A 85 -6.03 11.98 16.20
N LYS A 86 -6.96 12.60 16.92
CA LYS A 86 -8.17 11.95 17.44
C LYS A 86 -9.07 11.43 16.30
N GLN A 87 -9.11 12.14 15.18
CA GLN A 87 -9.94 11.84 14.01
C GLN A 87 -9.30 10.82 13.05
N LEU A 88 -8.03 10.45 13.27
CA LEU A 88 -7.19 9.63 12.39
C LEU A 88 -6.90 10.27 11.01
N ALA A 89 -7.15 11.56 10.86
CA ALA A 89 -7.02 12.28 9.59
C ALA A 89 -5.60 12.85 9.43
N GLY A 90 -5.15 13.65 10.39
CA GLY A 90 -3.82 14.26 10.40
C GLY A 90 -2.79 13.51 11.24
N SER A 91 -1.59 14.10 11.30
CA SER A 91 -0.49 13.61 12.13
C SER A 91 0.44 14.74 12.59
N MET A 92 0.91 14.62 13.82
CA MET A 92 1.92 15.49 14.43
C MET A 92 2.54 14.79 15.63
N GLN A 93 3.66 15.31 16.12
CA GLN A 93 4.27 14.84 17.36
C GLN A 93 3.52 15.38 18.58
N TYR A 94 3.10 14.49 19.47
CA TYR A 94 2.40 14.82 20.71
C TYR A 94 3.32 14.62 21.92
N VAL A 95 3.60 15.70 22.65
CA VAL A 95 4.48 15.68 23.85
C VAL A 95 4.04 14.61 24.85
N ASN A 96 2.73 14.45 25.07
CA ASN A 96 2.21 13.46 26.01
C ASN A 96 2.54 12.01 25.63
N GLU A 97 2.66 11.68 24.34
CA GLU A 97 3.03 10.32 23.90
C GLU A 97 4.50 10.04 24.22
N TRP A 98 5.38 10.99 23.92
CA TRP A 98 6.82 10.91 24.21
C TRP A 98 7.12 10.91 25.71
N VAL A 99 6.44 11.76 26.49
CA VAL A 99 6.55 11.75 27.96
C VAL A 99 6.08 10.40 28.52
N THR A 100 4.98 9.84 28.00
CA THR A 100 4.49 8.52 28.44
C THR A 100 5.50 7.41 28.12
N TYR A 101 6.16 7.47 26.96
CA TYR A 101 7.21 6.53 26.59
C TYR A 101 8.40 6.61 27.56
N ARG A 102 8.98 7.81 27.70
CA ARG A 102 10.14 8.05 28.57
C ARG A 102 9.84 7.64 30.01
N ASP A 103 8.71 8.07 30.56
CA ASP A 103 8.34 7.79 31.95
C ASP A 103 8.16 6.27 32.19
N ALA A 104 7.62 5.53 31.22
CA ALA A 104 7.51 4.07 31.31
C ALA A 104 8.89 3.38 31.32
N LEU A 105 9.85 3.86 30.53
CA LEU A 105 11.23 3.37 30.55
C LEU A 105 11.96 3.71 31.85
N GLU A 106 11.78 4.94 32.37
CA GLU A 106 12.33 5.35 33.66
C GLU A 106 11.78 4.49 34.81
N GLU A 107 10.46 4.30 34.85
CA GLU A 107 9.81 3.57 35.93
C GLU A 107 10.15 2.07 35.92
N SER A 108 10.30 1.49 34.74
CA SER A 108 10.71 0.08 34.61
C SER A 108 12.19 -0.14 34.96
N GLY A 109 12.97 0.94 35.11
CA GLY A 109 14.39 0.89 35.44
C GLY A 109 15.29 0.45 34.28
N VAL A 110 14.74 0.19 33.10
CA VAL A 110 15.46 -0.36 31.94
C VAL A 110 16.57 0.57 31.44
N LEU A 111 16.41 1.88 31.59
CA LEU A 111 17.41 2.89 31.21
C LEU A 111 18.68 2.84 32.07
N THR A 112 18.61 2.26 33.27
CA THR A 112 19.76 2.13 34.17
C THR A 112 20.36 0.73 34.18
N LYS A 113 19.62 -0.26 33.65
CA LYS A 113 20.06 -1.66 33.58
C LYS A 113 21.30 -1.75 32.67
N ARG A 114 22.25 -2.60 33.08
CA ARG A 114 23.55 -2.80 32.40
C ARG A 114 24.26 -1.48 32.04
N ASN A 115 24.29 -0.55 32.99
CA ASN A 115 24.97 0.74 32.83
C ASN A 115 24.49 1.55 31.61
N GLY A 116 23.20 1.45 31.28
CA GLY A 116 22.57 2.18 30.18
C GLY A 116 22.63 1.51 28.82
N THR A 117 23.16 0.29 28.71
CA THR A 117 23.29 -0.43 27.42
C THR A 117 22.24 -1.53 27.24
N PHE A 118 21.13 -1.46 27.98
CA PHE A 118 20.11 -2.50 27.96
C PHE A 118 18.99 -2.24 26.94
N TRP A 119 18.69 -0.97 26.62
CA TRP A 119 17.57 -0.60 25.78
C TRP A 119 18.03 0.26 24.60
N HIS A 120 17.72 -0.17 23.38
CA HIS A 120 18.10 0.50 22.15
C HIS A 120 16.87 0.70 21.28
N ASP A 121 16.55 1.94 20.92
CA ASP A 121 15.39 2.28 20.09
C ASP A 121 15.78 2.97 18.78
N LEU A 122 14.90 2.82 17.78
CA LEU A 122 14.95 3.50 16.48
C LEU A 122 13.67 4.31 16.28
N ARG A 123 13.71 5.27 15.36
CA ARG A 123 12.52 5.93 14.84
C ARG A 123 11.81 5.04 13.84
N GLY A 124 10.48 5.06 13.87
CA GLY A 124 9.65 4.65 12.73
C GLY A 124 9.00 5.83 12.03
N ASN A 125 8.17 5.55 11.03
CA ASN A 125 7.52 6.60 10.26
C ASN A 125 6.61 7.48 11.12
N HIS A 126 6.00 6.92 12.16
CA HIS A 126 5.18 7.67 13.08
C HIS A 126 5.98 8.65 13.95
N ASP A 127 7.21 8.29 14.30
CA ASP A 127 8.08 9.10 15.14
C ASP A 127 8.69 10.30 14.39
N CYS A 128 8.53 10.34 13.07
CA CYS A 128 8.99 11.43 12.21
C CYS A 128 7.86 12.15 11.46
N PHE A 129 6.58 11.85 11.73
CA PHE A 129 5.49 12.62 11.13
C PHE A 129 5.56 14.09 11.55
N ASN A 130 5.53 14.97 10.54
CA ASN A 130 5.58 16.42 10.72
C ASN A 130 6.82 16.87 11.51
N VAL A 131 7.98 16.26 11.24
CA VAL A 131 9.27 16.61 11.87
C VAL A 131 10.15 17.34 10.84
N PRO A 132 10.38 18.65 11.01
CA PRO A 132 11.15 19.47 10.07
C PRO A 132 12.61 19.08 9.90
N SER A 133 13.29 18.68 10.98
CA SER A 133 14.71 18.35 10.94
C SER A 133 15.12 17.61 12.22
N TRP A 134 16.33 17.03 12.26
CA TRP A 134 16.83 16.40 13.48
C TRP A 134 16.89 17.35 14.68
N ASP A 135 17.30 18.60 14.46
CA ASP A 135 17.47 19.61 15.52
C ASP A 135 16.18 20.40 15.83
N SER A 136 15.06 20.06 15.17
CA SER A 136 13.77 20.70 15.42
C SER A 136 13.20 20.31 16.78
N LYS A 137 12.48 21.23 17.44
CA LYS A 137 11.79 20.95 18.72
C LYS A 137 10.71 19.88 18.59
N GLU A 138 10.21 19.66 17.37
CA GLU A 138 9.26 18.60 17.04
C GLU A 138 9.92 17.22 17.02
N ASN A 139 11.24 17.11 16.86
CA ASN A 139 11.97 15.84 16.94
C ASN A 139 12.17 15.39 18.39
N MET A 140 11.07 15.05 19.06
CA MET A 140 11.10 14.61 20.47
C MET A 140 11.87 13.30 20.68
N PHE A 141 12.13 12.52 19.62
CA PHE A 141 13.02 11.36 19.69
C PHE A 141 14.42 11.75 20.16
N ALA A 142 14.99 12.86 19.66
CA ALA A 142 16.35 13.29 20.04
C ALA A 142 16.47 13.61 21.54
N ASP A 143 15.37 13.98 22.19
CA ASP A 143 15.36 14.37 23.60
C ASP A 143 14.87 13.26 24.55
N MET A 144 13.83 12.53 24.13
CA MET A 144 13.03 11.64 25.00
C MET A 144 13.17 10.15 24.71
N SER A 145 13.80 9.75 23.60
CA SER A 145 14.11 8.33 23.36
C SER A 145 15.30 7.86 24.19
N ALA A 146 15.54 6.55 24.23
CA ALA A 146 16.71 5.99 24.88
C ALA A 146 17.98 6.23 24.05
N SER A 147 17.91 6.05 22.72
CA SER A 147 19.08 6.16 21.85
C SER A 147 19.50 7.60 21.59
N LYS A 148 18.55 8.53 21.43
CA LYS A 148 18.79 9.97 21.16
C LYS A 148 19.68 10.27 19.94
N SER A 149 19.85 9.31 19.03
CA SER A 149 20.71 9.40 17.86
C SER A 149 20.07 8.76 16.63
N PRO A 150 20.45 9.16 15.40
CA PRO A 150 19.96 8.54 14.18
C PRO A 150 20.59 7.14 14.03
N GLY A 151 19.94 6.17 14.66
CA GLY A 151 20.46 4.81 14.78
C GLY A 151 21.38 4.61 15.98
N PHE A 152 21.88 3.38 16.11
CA PHE A 152 22.83 2.97 17.16
C PHE A 152 23.83 1.94 16.61
N MET A 153 24.94 1.77 17.31
CA MET A 153 25.88 0.67 17.04
C MET A 153 26.53 0.21 18.34
N PHE A 154 26.56 -1.10 18.57
CA PHE A 154 27.31 -1.69 19.67
C PHE A 154 27.73 -3.14 19.35
N ASP A 155 28.70 -3.63 20.10
CA ASP A 155 29.14 -5.03 20.05
C ASP A 155 28.84 -5.74 21.37
N VAL A 156 28.40 -6.99 21.28
CA VAL A 156 28.43 -7.94 22.40
C VAL A 156 29.71 -8.74 22.27
N LYS A 157 30.64 -8.53 23.22
CA LYS A 157 31.91 -9.26 23.30
C LYS A 157 31.78 -10.36 24.33
N THR A 158 32.00 -11.61 23.91
CA THR A 158 31.96 -12.78 24.77
C THR A 158 33.34 -13.46 24.77
N GLY A 159 33.52 -14.47 25.62
CA GLY A 159 34.74 -15.30 25.60
C GLY A 159 34.88 -16.18 24.34
N TYR A 160 33.82 -16.31 23.55
CA TYR A 160 33.69 -17.25 22.43
C TYR A 160 33.40 -16.57 21.09
N GLY A 161 33.17 -15.26 21.07
CA GLY A 161 32.86 -14.54 19.84
C GLY A 161 32.56 -13.06 20.06
N LYS A 162 32.34 -12.38 18.94
CA LYS A 162 31.96 -10.97 18.90
C LYS A 162 30.77 -10.80 17.96
N TYR A 163 29.73 -10.12 18.43
CA TYR A 163 28.47 -9.96 17.70
C TYR A 163 28.14 -8.49 17.57
N GLY A 164 27.98 -8.00 16.35
CA GLY A 164 27.71 -6.59 16.05
C GLY A 164 26.22 -6.32 15.88
N PHE A 165 25.76 -5.18 16.40
CA PHE A 165 24.36 -4.73 16.31
C PHE A 165 24.35 -3.31 15.77
N ILE A 166 23.70 -3.12 14.62
CA ILE A 166 23.67 -1.86 13.89
C ILE A 166 22.21 -1.46 13.65
N GLY A 167 21.75 -0.39 14.28
CA GLY A 167 20.44 0.21 13.99
C GLY A 167 20.58 1.46 13.13
N ILE A 168 19.75 1.61 12.09
CA ILE A 168 19.79 2.76 11.18
C ILE A 168 18.39 3.32 10.96
N ASP A 169 18.35 4.65 10.87
CA ASP A 169 17.14 5.42 10.67
C ASP A 169 16.91 5.70 9.17
N ALA A 170 15.79 5.20 8.65
CA ALA A 170 15.37 5.37 7.26
C ALA A 170 14.18 6.34 7.12
N CYS A 171 13.88 7.14 8.15
CA CYS A 171 12.85 8.16 8.07
C CYS A 171 13.20 9.20 6.99
N PRO A 172 12.25 9.64 6.15
CA PRO A 172 12.44 10.77 5.25
C PRO A 172 12.83 12.05 6.00
N LYS A 173 13.67 12.87 5.37
CA LYS A 173 14.22 14.10 5.94
C LYS A 173 13.94 15.28 4.98
N PRO A 174 13.02 16.21 5.31
CA PRO A 174 12.14 16.23 6.48
C PRO A 174 11.08 15.12 6.43
N GLY A 175 10.50 14.80 7.58
CA GLY A 175 9.43 13.81 7.69
C GLY A 175 8.06 14.46 7.43
N PRO A 176 7.38 14.14 6.30
CA PRO A 176 6.10 14.76 5.98
C PRO A 176 5.00 14.28 6.92
N ALA A 177 3.92 15.06 7.02
CA ALA A 177 2.68 14.61 7.61
C ALA A 177 2.01 13.52 6.74
N ARG A 178 1.12 12.77 7.35
CA ARG A 178 0.30 11.74 6.71
C ARG A 178 -0.53 12.30 5.53
N PRO A 179 -0.92 11.44 4.58
CA PRO A 179 -0.63 10.01 4.48
C PRO A 179 0.71 9.61 3.87
N TYR A 180 1.60 10.56 3.58
CA TYR A 180 2.92 10.23 3.04
C TYR A 180 3.89 9.84 4.16
N ASN A 181 4.99 9.17 3.81
CA ASN A 181 5.95 8.52 4.72
C ASN A 181 5.59 7.06 5.10
N PHE A 182 5.08 6.29 4.14
CA PHE A 182 5.02 4.83 4.25
C PHE A 182 6.30 4.17 3.74
N PHE A 183 7.02 4.80 2.80
CA PHE A 183 8.30 4.28 2.32
C PHE A 183 9.48 4.97 2.99
N GLY A 184 10.40 4.17 3.52
CA GLY A 184 11.67 4.63 4.07
C GLY A 184 12.67 5.00 2.96
N LEU A 185 13.68 5.78 3.32
CA LEU A 185 14.72 6.26 2.42
C LEU A 185 16.09 6.18 3.10
N PHE A 186 17.03 5.50 2.45
CA PHE A 186 18.46 5.61 2.74
C PHE A 186 19.11 6.51 1.69
N GLU A 187 19.52 7.71 2.09
CA GLU A 187 20.28 8.60 1.22
C GLU A 187 21.77 8.18 1.21
N THR A 188 22.58 8.78 0.34
CA THR A 188 24.03 8.46 0.26
C THR A 188 24.76 8.55 1.61
N PRO A 189 24.54 9.56 2.47
CA PRO A 189 25.16 9.62 3.80
C PRO A 189 24.72 8.47 4.71
N ASP A 190 23.45 8.06 4.64
CA ASP A 190 22.96 6.92 5.42
C ASP A 190 23.60 5.61 4.94
N MET A 191 23.79 5.48 3.62
CA MET A 191 24.50 4.37 3.00
C MET A 191 25.99 4.37 3.36
N ASP A 192 26.64 5.53 3.38
CA ASP A 192 28.04 5.69 3.79
C ASP A 192 28.22 5.30 5.27
N HIS A 193 27.32 5.74 6.15
CA HIS A 193 27.31 5.34 7.56
C HIS A 193 27.09 3.83 7.72
N LEU A 194 26.19 3.23 6.95
CA LEU A 194 26.02 1.78 6.97
C LEU A 194 27.31 1.07 6.55
N SER A 195 27.94 1.52 5.45
CA SER A 195 29.20 0.95 4.96
C SER A 195 30.30 1.03 6.03
N GLU A 196 30.50 2.20 6.64
CA GLU A 196 31.47 2.40 7.73
C GLU A 196 31.21 1.46 8.91
N ARG A 197 29.96 1.36 9.38
CA ARG A 197 29.59 0.49 10.50
C ARG A 197 29.76 -1.00 10.17
N LEU A 198 29.52 -1.40 8.92
CA LEU A 198 29.78 -2.77 8.48
C LEU A 198 31.28 -3.07 8.44
N THR A 199 32.11 -2.14 7.96
CA THR A 199 33.58 -2.28 8.00
C THR A 199 34.09 -2.41 9.43
N LEU A 200 33.54 -1.63 10.37
CA LEU A 200 33.89 -1.73 11.81
C LEU A 200 33.46 -3.07 12.43
N SER A 201 32.50 -3.77 11.82
CA SER A 201 32.00 -5.07 12.25
C SER A 201 32.69 -6.24 11.54
N GLU A 202 33.68 -5.98 10.68
CA GLU A 202 34.45 -7.05 10.05
C GLU A 202 35.13 -7.94 11.10
N GLY A 203 35.02 -9.26 10.90
CA GLY A 203 35.54 -10.26 11.83
C GLY A 203 34.60 -10.61 12.99
N ASN A 204 33.43 -9.97 13.11
CA ASN A 204 32.38 -10.44 14.01
C ASN A 204 31.82 -11.79 13.53
N ASN A 205 31.45 -12.67 14.47
CA ASN A 205 30.77 -13.95 14.19
C ASN A 205 29.44 -13.69 13.45
N HIS A 206 28.67 -12.72 13.94
CA HIS A 206 27.49 -12.19 13.26
C HIS A 206 27.40 -10.68 13.36
N THR A 207 26.76 -10.10 12.35
CA THR A 207 26.32 -8.70 12.35
C THR A 207 24.82 -8.67 12.09
N PHE A 208 24.08 -8.06 13.00
CA PHE A 208 22.64 -7.83 12.94
C PHE A 208 22.38 -6.38 12.54
N VAL A 209 21.58 -6.18 11.50
CA VAL A 209 21.16 -4.84 11.03
C VAL A 209 19.68 -4.64 11.35
N PHE A 210 19.34 -3.48 11.91
CA PHE A 210 18.00 -3.09 12.29
C PHE A 210 17.59 -1.82 11.58
N SER A 211 16.34 -1.80 11.12
CA SER A 211 15.66 -0.64 10.56
C SER A 211 14.18 -0.77 10.89
N HIS A 212 13.44 0.33 10.92
CA HIS A 212 11.99 0.23 11.06
C HIS A 212 11.33 -0.37 9.81
N TYR A 213 11.68 0.16 8.64
CA TYR A 213 11.09 -0.23 7.37
C TYR A 213 11.74 -1.52 6.83
N PRO A 214 10.94 -2.49 6.39
CA PRO A 214 11.41 -3.60 5.57
C PRO A 214 12.06 -3.16 4.27
N VAL A 215 12.89 -4.02 3.70
CA VAL A 215 13.56 -3.78 2.41
C VAL A 215 12.54 -3.51 1.29
N THR A 216 11.38 -4.18 1.32
CA THR A 216 10.28 -4.02 0.34
C THR A 216 9.65 -2.62 0.32
N THR A 217 9.62 -1.94 1.45
CA THR A 217 9.10 -0.57 1.61
C THR A 217 10.20 0.47 1.78
N THR A 218 11.42 0.16 1.36
CA THR A 218 12.56 1.06 1.47
C THR A 218 13.14 1.38 0.11
N MET A 219 13.46 2.66 -0.12
CA MET A 219 14.29 3.08 -1.25
C MET A 219 15.73 3.27 -0.78
N PHE A 220 16.67 2.69 -1.52
CA PHE A 220 18.09 2.77 -1.21
C PHE A 220 18.79 3.63 -2.26
N GLY A 221 19.58 4.59 -1.77
CA GLY A 221 20.63 5.25 -2.55
C GLY A 221 21.86 4.37 -2.72
N GLU A 222 22.93 4.99 -3.17
CA GLU A 222 24.28 4.40 -3.26
C GLU A 222 25.20 5.14 -2.31
N THR A 223 26.26 4.47 -1.83
CA THR A 223 27.34 5.13 -1.09
C THR A 223 28.06 6.16 -1.98
N SER A 224 28.84 7.06 -1.39
CA SER A 224 29.69 8.00 -2.11
C SER A 224 30.70 7.31 -3.03
N LEU A 225 30.95 6.01 -2.81
CA LEU A 225 31.82 5.16 -3.62
C LEU A 225 31.06 4.34 -4.67
N GLY A 226 29.72 4.46 -4.75
CA GLY A 226 28.88 3.75 -5.71
C GLY A 226 28.51 2.32 -5.28
N GLU A 227 28.62 1.97 -4.00
CA GLU A 227 28.18 0.68 -3.48
C GLU A 227 26.67 0.69 -3.27
N SER A 228 25.99 -0.36 -3.75
CA SER A 228 24.56 -0.53 -3.54
C SER A 228 24.26 -1.20 -2.20
N PHE A 229 23.01 -1.11 -1.72
CA PHE A 229 22.57 -1.92 -0.57
C PHE A 229 22.77 -3.42 -0.77
N ALA A 230 22.63 -3.90 -2.01
CA ALA A 230 22.91 -5.30 -2.33
C ALA A 230 24.39 -5.66 -2.12
N ASP A 231 25.33 -4.74 -2.34
CA ASP A 231 26.74 -4.96 -2.07
C ASP A 231 27.03 -4.98 -0.57
N LEU A 232 26.52 -4.00 0.17
CA LEU A 232 26.66 -3.91 1.63
C LEU A 232 26.02 -5.10 2.35
N SER A 233 24.88 -5.59 1.84
CA SER A 233 24.14 -6.69 2.47
C SER A 233 24.86 -8.04 2.51
N LYS A 234 25.96 -8.18 1.76
CA LYS A 234 26.79 -9.39 1.78
C LYS A 234 27.58 -9.54 3.09
N SER A 235 27.70 -8.46 3.88
CA SER A 235 28.54 -8.33 5.06
C SER A 235 27.81 -8.50 6.40
N PHE A 236 26.49 -8.66 6.39
CA PHE A 236 25.70 -8.91 7.61
C PHE A 236 24.91 -10.22 7.51
N SER A 237 24.48 -10.75 8.67
CA SER A 237 23.83 -12.06 8.78
C SER A 237 22.31 -11.96 8.71
N VAL A 238 21.72 -11.00 9.44
CA VAL A 238 20.26 -10.86 9.61
C VAL A 238 19.88 -9.38 9.53
N TYR A 239 18.79 -9.09 8.82
CA TYR A 239 18.11 -7.80 8.81
C TYR A 239 16.80 -7.90 9.59
N MET A 240 16.55 -7.03 10.56
CA MET A 240 15.41 -7.12 11.47
C MET A 240 14.60 -5.82 11.43
N CYS A 241 13.30 -5.92 11.23
CA CYS A 241 12.41 -4.78 10.99
C CYS A 241 11.01 -4.94 11.61
N GLY A 242 10.18 -3.90 11.46
CA GLY A 242 8.77 -3.84 11.83
C GLY A 242 7.91 -3.27 10.69
N HIS A 243 7.02 -2.31 11.00
CA HIS A 243 6.29 -1.45 10.05
C HIS A 243 5.07 -2.05 9.31
N LEU A 244 5.08 -3.29 8.79
CA LEU A 244 3.88 -3.84 8.11
C LEU A 244 2.86 -4.39 9.10
N HIS A 245 3.26 -4.58 10.37
CA HIS A 245 2.47 -5.20 11.42
C HIS A 245 2.08 -6.63 11.05
N LYS A 246 1.36 -7.31 11.95
CA LYS A 246 0.72 -8.56 11.56
C LYS A 246 -0.43 -8.27 10.56
N LEU A 247 -0.23 -8.62 9.28
CA LEU A 247 -1.28 -8.48 8.26
C LEU A 247 -2.50 -9.35 8.61
N LYS A 248 -3.70 -8.80 8.38
CA LYS A 248 -4.98 -9.46 8.70
C LYS A 248 -5.20 -10.74 7.87
N TRP A 249 -6.07 -11.63 8.36
CA TRP A 249 -6.49 -12.88 7.69
C TRP A 249 -5.39 -13.94 7.51
N GLY A 250 -4.35 -13.93 8.34
CA GLY A 250 -3.24 -14.87 8.26
C GLY A 250 -2.27 -14.58 7.10
N LEU A 251 -2.46 -13.46 6.38
CA LEU A 251 -1.59 -13.02 5.29
C LEU A 251 -0.24 -12.48 5.77
N GLY A 252 0.00 -12.42 7.08
CA GLY A 252 1.24 -11.95 7.71
C GLY A 252 1.67 -12.82 8.89
N ASP A 253 1.28 -14.10 8.92
CA ASP A 253 1.70 -15.04 9.98
C ASP A 253 3.20 -15.39 9.91
N ALA A 254 3.85 -15.14 8.76
CA ALA A 254 5.28 -15.36 8.54
C ALA A 254 5.88 -14.27 7.63
N LEU A 255 6.11 -13.07 8.17
CA LEU A 255 6.79 -11.96 7.48
C LEU A 255 8.33 -12.12 7.58
N GLN A 256 8.81 -13.30 7.16
CA GLN A 256 10.23 -13.60 7.03
C GLN A 256 10.53 -13.88 5.56
N SER A 257 11.70 -13.48 5.10
CA SER A 257 12.11 -13.71 3.71
C SER A 257 13.63 -13.85 3.59
N TYR A 258 14.07 -14.62 2.59
CA TYR A 258 15.45 -14.54 2.14
C TYR A 258 15.53 -13.55 0.99
N GLN A 259 16.36 -12.53 1.17
CA GLN A 259 16.61 -11.57 0.11
C GLN A 259 17.53 -12.17 -0.96
N PRO A 260 17.55 -11.63 -2.20
CA PRO A 260 18.36 -12.15 -3.29
C PRO A 260 19.86 -12.28 -2.99
N THR A 261 20.39 -11.52 -2.04
CA THR A 261 21.78 -11.57 -1.55
C THR A 261 22.00 -12.57 -0.40
N HIS A 262 20.99 -13.40 -0.11
CA HIS A 262 20.98 -14.55 0.80
C HIS A 262 21.00 -14.26 2.31
N PHE A 263 20.89 -13.00 2.74
CA PHE A 263 20.62 -12.68 4.13
C PHE A 263 19.16 -12.99 4.51
N LEU A 264 18.93 -13.22 5.79
CA LEU A 264 17.61 -13.45 6.36
C LEU A 264 17.01 -12.11 6.81
N GLU A 265 15.85 -11.75 6.26
CA GLU A 265 15.05 -10.61 6.70
C GLU A 265 13.91 -11.09 7.60
N LEU A 266 13.77 -10.45 8.76
CA LEU A 266 12.83 -10.83 9.81
C LEU A 266 12.00 -9.62 10.25
N GLU A 267 10.75 -9.54 9.80
CA GLU A 267 9.80 -8.59 10.35
C GLU A 267 9.13 -9.18 11.60
N VAL A 268 9.00 -8.40 12.67
CA VAL A 268 8.28 -8.79 13.88
C VAL A 268 6.85 -8.23 13.85
N GLY A 269 5.88 -8.99 14.33
CA GLY A 269 4.52 -8.49 14.51
C GLY A 269 4.43 -7.38 15.55
N ASP A 270 3.37 -6.57 15.49
CA ASP A 270 3.25 -5.34 16.26
C ASP A 270 2.89 -5.55 17.74
N MET A 271 3.47 -4.71 18.59
CA MET A 271 3.07 -4.58 19.99
C MET A 271 1.69 -3.91 20.12
N LYS A 272 1.35 -2.99 19.21
CA LYS A 272 0.12 -2.17 19.23
C LYS A 272 -1.18 -2.96 19.39
N GLN A 273 -1.42 -3.94 18.53
CA GLN A 273 -2.69 -4.68 18.44
C GLN A 273 -2.52 -6.13 18.88
N ASN A 274 -1.38 -6.73 18.57
CA ASN A 274 -1.15 -8.16 18.77
C ASN A 274 -0.32 -8.49 20.02
N GLY A 275 0.27 -7.48 20.67
CA GLY A 275 1.09 -7.66 21.87
C GLY A 275 2.26 -8.62 21.63
N LEU A 276 2.84 -8.57 20.43
CA LEU A 276 3.90 -9.47 19.99
C LEU A 276 5.29 -8.89 20.30
N TYR A 277 6.22 -9.78 20.65
CA TYR A 277 7.65 -9.50 20.73
C TYR A 277 8.42 -10.76 20.30
N ARG A 278 9.67 -10.60 19.87
CA ARG A 278 10.54 -11.70 19.43
C ARG A 278 11.66 -11.93 20.43
N ILE A 279 11.91 -13.20 20.76
CA ILE A 279 13.11 -13.61 21.49
C ILE A 279 14.09 -14.20 20.46
N MET A 280 15.29 -13.64 20.41
CA MET A 280 16.40 -14.13 19.59
C MET A 280 17.40 -14.85 20.48
N VAL A 281 17.88 -16.01 20.05
CA VAL A 281 18.87 -16.84 20.76
C VAL A 281 20.04 -17.08 19.81
N VAL A 282 21.25 -16.77 20.25
CA VAL A 282 22.50 -17.17 19.58
C VAL A 282 23.13 -18.26 20.44
N ASP A 283 23.10 -19.50 19.97
CA ASP A 283 23.59 -20.68 20.68
C ASP A 283 24.65 -21.37 19.81
N HIS A 284 25.92 -21.29 20.22
CA HIS A 284 27.06 -21.76 19.43
C HIS A 284 27.04 -21.20 18.00
N ASP A 285 26.88 -19.87 17.87
CA ASP A 285 26.77 -19.15 16.59
C ASP A 285 25.62 -19.63 15.67
N MET A 286 24.64 -20.36 16.22
CA MET A 286 23.39 -20.67 15.52
C MET A 286 22.29 -19.71 16.01
N ILE A 287 21.55 -19.07 15.11
CA ILE A 287 20.56 -18.04 15.43
C ILE A 287 19.13 -18.62 15.44
N SER A 288 18.55 -18.92 16.60
CA SER A 288 17.14 -19.31 16.70
C SER A 288 16.26 -18.15 17.18
N PHE A 289 14.97 -18.19 16.88
CA PHE A 289 14.03 -17.20 17.41
C PHE A 289 12.62 -17.76 17.58
N THR A 290 11.82 -17.07 18.39
CA THR A 290 10.38 -17.29 18.48
C THR A 290 9.65 -15.96 18.68
N ASP A 291 8.45 -15.86 18.11
CA ASP A 291 7.56 -14.71 18.32
C ASP A 291 6.53 -15.08 19.39
N VAL A 292 6.48 -14.27 20.44
CA VAL A 292 5.66 -14.51 21.62
C VAL A 292 4.52 -13.50 21.66
N SER A 293 3.29 -14.00 21.74
CA SER A 293 2.11 -13.17 22.00
C SER A 293 1.87 -13.10 23.50
N MET A 294 1.79 -11.89 24.03
CA MET A 294 1.44 -11.69 25.44
C MET A 294 -0.02 -12.08 25.68
N PRO A 295 -0.36 -12.61 26.87
CA PRO A 295 -1.75 -12.82 27.25
C PRO A 295 -2.47 -11.48 27.32
N MET A 296 -3.26 -11.18 26.30
CA MET A 296 -4.05 -9.96 26.21
C MET A 296 -5.15 -10.02 27.27
N THR A 297 -4.91 -9.42 28.43
CA THR A 297 -6.00 -9.21 29.39
C THR A 297 -6.98 -8.21 28.79
N THR A 298 -8.28 -8.49 28.93
CA THR A 298 -9.27 -7.43 28.84
C THR A 298 -8.86 -6.37 29.85
N ILE A 299 -8.53 -5.17 29.37
CA ILE A 299 -8.01 -4.04 30.15
C ILE A 299 -8.68 -4.01 31.53
N PRO A 300 -7.98 -4.35 32.63
CA PRO A 300 -8.55 -4.15 33.95
C PRO A 300 -8.77 -2.65 34.10
N SER A 301 -10.02 -2.24 34.39
CA SER A 301 -10.37 -0.82 34.60
C SER A 301 -9.55 -0.16 35.73
N ALA A 302 -8.76 -0.93 36.48
CA ALA A 302 -7.98 -0.54 37.63
C ALA A 302 -6.56 0.00 37.33
N ILE A 303 -6.02 -0.13 36.11
CA ILE A 303 -4.69 0.45 35.76
C ILE A 303 -4.79 1.95 35.46
N MET A 304 -6.01 2.49 35.40
CA MET A 304 -6.23 3.90 35.09
C MET A 304 -6.55 4.72 36.34
N PRO A 305 -5.83 5.82 36.62
CA PRO A 305 -6.34 6.81 37.55
C PRO A 305 -7.69 7.31 37.02
N HIS A 306 -8.74 7.00 37.77
CA HIS A 306 -10.08 7.48 37.52
C HIS A 306 -10.05 9.00 37.71
N ASN A 307 -9.85 9.78 36.63
CA ASN A 307 -9.96 11.22 36.73
C ASN A 307 -11.45 11.57 36.93
N LYS A 308 -11.85 11.74 38.19
CA LYS A 308 -13.22 12.08 38.58
C LYS A 308 -13.58 13.54 38.28
N ASN A 309 -12.69 14.34 37.69
CA ASN A 309 -12.98 15.74 37.37
C ASN A 309 -13.13 15.93 35.85
N LYS A 310 -14.39 15.99 35.42
CA LYS A 310 -14.84 16.35 34.05
C LYS A 310 -14.56 17.83 33.67
N GLN A 311 -13.56 18.47 34.26
CA GLN A 311 -13.26 19.90 34.06
C GLN A 311 -11.82 20.21 33.61
N GLU A 312 -10.94 19.21 33.46
CA GLU A 312 -9.53 19.44 33.10
C GLU A 312 -9.18 19.18 31.63
N GLU A 313 -10.17 18.99 30.74
CA GLU A 313 -9.93 18.96 29.29
C GLU A 313 -9.55 20.34 28.70
N ASN A 314 -9.63 21.42 29.49
CA ASN A 314 -9.35 22.80 29.05
C ASN A 314 -7.98 23.37 29.49
N ILE A 315 -7.06 22.57 30.03
CA ILE A 315 -5.81 23.09 30.63
C ILE A 315 -4.59 23.05 29.68
N TYR A 316 -4.67 22.36 28.53
CA TYR A 316 -3.52 22.25 27.60
C TYR A 316 -3.64 23.11 26.33
N GLU A 317 -4.63 24.00 26.27
CA GLU A 317 -4.77 24.97 25.16
C GLU A 317 -4.09 26.32 25.47
N TYR A 318 -3.51 26.50 26.67
CA TYR A 318 -2.92 27.78 27.10
C TYR A 318 -1.38 27.82 27.19
N GLU A 319 -0.67 26.71 27.01
CA GLU A 319 0.82 26.70 27.08
C GLU A 319 1.52 27.05 25.74
N GLN A 320 0.79 27.57 24.74
CA GLN A 320 1.40 28.17 23.54
C GLN A 320 1.46 29.70 23.56
N GLN A 321 1.08 30.38 24.64
CA GLN A 321 0.98 31.85 24.64
C GLN A 321 1.67 32.63 25.76
N GLU A 322 2.45 32.01 26.65
CA GLU A 322 3.19 32.76 27.69
C GLU A 322 4.71 32.73 27.45
N GLN A 323 5.14 33.47 26.44
CA GLN A 323 6.40 34.22 26.50
C GLN A 323 6.05 35.70 26.44
N GLU A 324 5.58 36.25 27.56
CA GLU A 324 5.90 37.62 27.97
C GLU A 324 5.36 37.88 29.38
N ASP A 325 6.23 38.52 30.15
CA ASP A 325 6.02 39.16 31.44
C ASP A 325 6.16 38.33 32.72
N GLY A 326 7.00 38.87 33.60
CA GLY A 326 7.45 38.23 34.82
C GLY A 326 6.52 38.50 36.00
N SER A 327 6.27 37.48 36.79
CA SER A 327 6.14 37.62 38.23
C SER A 327 6.32 36.26 38.91
N GLU A 328 7.14 36.23 39.95
CA GLU A 328 7.30 35.09 40.84
C GLU A 328 6.02 34.93 41.68
N ASP A 329 5.37 33.77 41.60
CA ASP A 329 4.48 33.32 42.68
C ASP A 329 4.70 31.83 43.00
N GLN A 330 4.86 31.57 44.30
CA GLN A 330 5.18 30.26 44.87
C GLN A 330 3.89 29.48 45.10
N GLY A 331 3.47 28.70 44.10
CA GLY A 331 2.37 27.74 44.21
C GLY A 331 2.86 26.28 44.32
N GLU A 332 2.43 25.57 45.35
CA GLU A 332 2.73 24.16 45.61
C GLU A 332 2.56 23.26 44.37
N LYS A 333 3.66 22.63 43.94
CA LYS A 333 3.66 21.57 42.92
C LYS A 333 2.88 20.35 43.44
N LYS A 334 1.58 20.28 43.13
CA LYS A 334 0.86 19.00 43.14
C LYS A 334 1.46 18.11 42.06
N GLY A 335 2.39 17.24 42.46
CA GLY A 335 2.99 16.26 41.57
C GLY A 335 1.91 15.44 40.86
N ARG A 336 1.86 15.51 39.52
CA ARG A 336 1.15 14.54 38.69
C ARG A 336 1.58 13.14 39.15
N LYS A 337 0.63 12.35 39.70
CA LYS A 337 0.89 10.95 40.02
C LYS A 337 1.14 10.21 38.70
N ARG A 338 2.39 9.77 38.49
CA ARG A 338 2.80 8.92 37.38
C ARG A 338 1.91 7.65 37.35
N PRO A 339 1.45 7.16 36.19
CA PRO A 339 0.75 5.88 36.11
C PRO A 339 1.75 4.78 36.46
N ALA A 340 1.56 4.08 37.57
CA ALA A 340 2.50 3.04 37.98
C ALA A 340 2.43 1.83 37.06
N LEU A 341 3.56 1.16 36.82
CA LEU A 341 3.63 -0.16 36.21
C LEU A 341 2.69 -1.10 36.95
N GLY A 342 1.76 -1.70 36.20
CA GLY A 342 0.81 -2.67 36.75
C GLY A 342 1.53 -3.90 37.30
N PRO A 343 0.85 -4.72 38.12
CA PRO A 343 1.42 -5.98 38.59
C PRO A 343 1.78 -6.87 37.40
N ARG A 344 2.82 -7.68 37.56
CA ARG A 344 3.16 -8.74 36.60
C ARG A 344 1.97 -9.70 36.47
N LEU A 345 1.67 -10.10 35.24
CA LEU A 345 0.55 -10.98 34.92
C LEU A 345 1.02 -12.44 34.77
N PRO A 346 0.17 -13.43 35.08
CA PRO A 346 0.46 -14.82 34.79
C PRO A 346 0.69 -15.05 33.29
N THR A 347 1.79 -15.71 32.92
CA THR A 347 2.13 -16.02 31.53
C THR A 347 2.21 -17.53 31.28
N ASN A 348 1.90 -17.96 30.06
CA ASN A 348 2.18 -19.33 29.64
C ASN A 348 3.69 -19.55 29.47
N PRO A 349 4.17 -20.80 29.58
CA PRO A 349 5.55 -21.14 29.26
C PRO A 349 5.95 -20.71 27.85
N ILE A 350 7.13 -20.09 27.72
CA ILE A 350 7.72 -19.66 26.45
C ILE A 350 8.86 -20.61 26.11
N ILE A 351 8.98 -21.04 24.86
CA ILE A 351 9.96 -22.03 24.42
C ILE A 351 10.66 -21.55 23.15
N VAL A 352 11.99 -21.60 23.12
CA VAL A 352 12.81 -21.42 21.90
C VAL A 352 13.69 -22.65 21.72
N VAL A 353 13.51 -23.37 20.61
CA VAL A 353 14.40 -24.50 20.26
C VAL A 353 15.66 -23.94 19.62
N SER A 354 16.81 -24.13 20.26
CA SER A 354 18.10 -23.64 19.77
C SER A 354 18.89 -24.70 19.00
N ASN A 355 18.80 -25.97 19.42
CA ASN A 355 19.36 -27.10 18.69
C ASN A 355 18.43 -28.33 18.76
N PRO A 356 18.06 -28.96 17.63
CA PRO A 356 18.34 -28.51 16.26
C PRO A 356 17.55 -27.23 15.94
N LYS A 357 18.22 -26.27 15.29
CA LYS A 357 17.61 -25.01 14.85
C LYS A 357 16.56 -25.25 13.76
N ASP A 358 15.57 -24.37 13.68
CA ASP A 358 14.57 -24.39 12.61
C ASP A 358 15.23 -24.24 11.22
N SER A 359 15.11 -25.28 10.40
CA SER A 359 15.76 -25.38 9.09
C SER A 359 15.24 -24.37 8.07
N ARG A 360 14.05 -23.79 8.30
CA ARG A 360 13.49 -22.74 7.42
C ARG A 360 14.30 -21.45 7.50
N TYR A 361 14.99 -21.20 8.62
CA TYR A 361 15.70 -19.94 8.90
C TYR A 361 17.24 -20.08 8.90
N MET A 362 17.76 -21.14 8.29
CA MET A 362 19.21 -21.39 8.22
C MET A 362 19.94 -20.36 7.35
N ILE A 363 21.12 -19.90 7.79
CA ILE A 363 21.99 -19.04 6.99
C ILE A 363 23.38 -19.67 6.82
N PRO A 364 23.54 -20.74 5.99
CA PRO A 364 24.78 -21.53 5.92
C PRO A 364 26.06 -20.76 5.58
N LYS A 365 25.96 -19.57 4.98
CA LYS A 365 27.11 -18.69 4.71
C LYS A 365 27.63 -18.01 5.98
N HIS A 366 26.77 -17.84 6.98
CA HIS A 366 27.04 -17.11 8.22
C HIS A 366 26.97 -18.00 9.47
N GLU A 367 26.33 -19.16 9.41
CA GLU A 367 26.17 -20.11 10.52
C GLU A 367 27.03 -21.38 10.34
N PRO A 368 27.62 -21.93 11.41
CA PRO A 368 28.33 -23.22 11.41
C PRO A 368 27.34 -24.39 11.44
N VAL A 369 26.53 -24.53 10.39
CA VAL A 369 25.38 -25.46 10.32
C VAL A 369 25.74 -26.93 10.52
N ASN A 370 27.00 -27.31 10.28
CA ASN A 370 27.52 -28.66 10.52
C ASN A 370 27.48 -29.04 12.01
N ARG A 371 27.46 -28.06 12.94
CA ARG A 371 27.38 -28.31 14.38
C ARG A 371 26.10 -29.06 14.79
N ILE A 372 25.02 -28.99 14.00
CA ILE A 372 23.79 -29.78 14.25
C ILE A 372 24.11 -31.28 14.12
N SER A 373 24.79 -31.67 13.05
CA SER A 373 25.12 -33.07 12.73
C SER A 373 26.12 -33.72 13.69
N THR A 374 26.93 -32.90 14.37
CA THR A 374 27.93 -33.34 15.35
C THR A 374 27.48 -33.11 16.80
N SER A 375 26.30 -32.52 17.01
CA SER A 375 25.77 -32.26 18.35
C SER A 375 25.46 -33.54 19.13
N THR A 376 25.52 -33.45 20.46
CA THR A 376 25.20 -34.57 21.37
C THR A 376 23.88 -34.39 22.10
N HIS A 377 23.33 -33.16 22.08
CA HIS A 377 22.13 -32.80 22.82
C HIS A 377 21.18 -31.93 22.00
N ILE A 378 19.87 -32.18 22.14
CA ILE A 378 18.83 -31.20 21.84
C ILE A 378 18.88 -30.13 22.93
N ARG A 379 18.81 -28.86 22.55
CA ARG A 379 18.84 -27.69 23.42
C ARG A 379 17.66 -26.79 23.14
N PHE A 380 17.03 -26.30 24.20
CA PHE A 380 15.97 -25.31 24.11
C PHE A 380 15.94 -24.45 25.38
N LEU A 381 15.55 -23.19 25.22
CA LEU A 381 15.32 -22.28 26.33
C LEU A 381 13.84 -22.32 26.69
N ALA A 382 13.53 -22.37 27.98
CA ALA A 382 12.17 -22.38 28.46
C ALA A 382 11.95 -21.48 29.68
N TRP A 383 11.19 -20.41 29.49
CA TRP A 383 10.80 -19.52 30.56
C TRP A 383 9.44 -19.96 31.11
N THR A 384 9.38 -20.17 32.42
CA THR A 384 8.13 -20.47 33.13
C THR A 384 7.93 -19.43 34.22
N ASP A 385 6.70 -18.96 34.36
CA ASP A 385 6.39 -17.95 35.36
C ASP A 385 6.22 -18.61 36.74
N SER A 386 6.81 -18.01 37.77
CA SER A 386 6.75 -18.50 39.14
C SER A 386 5.60 -17.89 39.95
N GLN A 387 4.87 -16.91 39.39
CA GLN A 387 3.75 -16.29 40.07
C GLN A 387 2.56 -17.24 40.22
N ILE A 388 2.07 -17.34 41.45
CA ILE A 388 0.91 -18.14 41.82
C ILE A 388 -0.34 -17.37 41.38
N PRO A 389 -1.22 -17.94 40.53
CA PRO A 389 -2.53 -17.37 40.29
C PRO A 389 -3.38 -17.55 41.55
N ASP A 390 -3.59 -16.45 42.30
CA ASP A 390 -4.30 -16.36 43.59
C ASP A 390 -3.63 -17.15 44.74
N ASP A 391 -3.45 -16.50 45.90
CA ASP A 391 -2.83 -17.08 47.09
C ASP A 391 -3.48 -18.44 47.46
N ASP A 392 -2.65 -19.47 47.64
CA ASP A 392 -2.99 -20.89 47.84
C ASP A 392 -3.62 -21.62 46.64
N HIS A 393 -2.81 -22.01 45.64
CA HIS A 393 -3.18 -23.06 44.70
C HIS A 393 -2.78 -24.45 45.26
N PRO A 394 -3.71 -25.25 45.84
CA PRO A 394 -3.42 -26.53 46.50
C PRO A 394 -2.93 -27.64 45.55
N PHE A 395 -2.78 -27.34 44.25
CA PHE A 395 -2.29 -28.28 43.24
C PHE A 395 -1.00 -27.80 42.54
N ALA A 396 -0.23 -26.89 43.15
CA ALA A 396 1.10 -26.57 42.66
C ALA A 396 1.92 -27.88 42.57
N ARG A 397 2.39 -28.23 41.37
CA ARG A 397 3.19 -29.42 41.13
C ARG A 397 4.62 -29.17 41.57
N ASP A 398 5.27 -30.21 42.10
CA ASP A 398 6.67 -30.12 42.51
C ASP A 398 7.61 -29.89 41.31
N GLU A 399 7.24 -30.38 40.12
CA GLU A 399 8.11 -30.39 38.93
C GLU A 399 7.43 -29.85 37.65
N ILE A 400 8.24 -29.17 36.83
CA ILE A 400 7.87 -28.78 35.45
C ILE A 400 7.92 -30.03 34.58
N LYS A 401 6.82 -30.34 33.89
CA LYS A 401 6.77 -31.48 32.97
C LYS A 401 7.17 -31.02 31.56
N VAL A 402 8.18 -31.67 31.00
CA VAL A 402 8.61 -31.48 29.60
C VAL A 402 8.28 -32.75 28.80
N GLU A 403 7.62 -32.59 27.68
CA GLU A 403 7.33 -33.64 26.70
C GLU A 403 7.94 -33.22 25.36
N ILE A 404 8.84 -34.05 24.81
CA ILE A 404 9.50 -33.81 23.52
C ILE A 404 9.06 -34.90 22.57
N LYS A 405 8.62 -34.51 21.38
CA LYS A 405 8.31 -35.42 20.27
C LYS A 405 9.13 -35.06 19.04
N ILE A 406 9.61 -36.07 18.34
CA ILE A 406 10.23 -35.92 17.03
C ILE A 406 9.41 -36.77 16.05
N ASP A 407 8.91 -36.15 14.98
CA ASP A 407 7.99 -36.76 14.01
C ASP A 407 6.76 -37.43 14.64
N GLY A 408 6.26 -36.83 15.73
CA GLY A 408 5.13 -37.33 16.52
C GLY A 408 5.46 -38.49 17.47
N ILE A 409 6.70 -38.99 17.46
CA ILE A 409 7.21 -40.05 18.34
C ILE A 409 7.81 -39.41 19.60
N LEU A 410 7.49 -39.94 20.78
CA LEU A 410 8.05 -39.45 22.04
C LEU A 410 9.56 -39.68 22.09
N HIS A 411 10.33 -38.66 22.46
CA HIS A 411 11.78 -38.76 22.62
C HIS A 411 12.14 -39.62 23.85
N ASP A 412 13.11 -40.52 23.69
CA ASP A 412 13.43 -41.57 24.67
C ASP A 412 14.08 -41.04 25.97
N HIS A 413 14.68 -39.84 25.91
CA HIS A 413 15.41 -39.25 27.02
C HIS A 413 14.68 -38.04 27.63
N PRO A 414 14.46 -38.00 28.95
CA PRO A 414 13.86 -36.85 29.60
C PRO A 414 14.77 -35.62 29.51
N ALA A 415 14.18 -34.44 29.35
CA ALA A 415 14.93 -33.18 29.41
C ALA A 415 15.36 -32.86 30.85
N ARG A 416 16.59 -32.41 31.02
CA ARG A 416 17.11 -31.86 32.29
C ARG A 416 17.30 -30.36 32.19
N PHE A 417 17.07 -29.64 33.28
CA PHE A 417 17.51 -28.25 33.41
C PHE A 417 19.04 -28.23 33.49
N ALA A 418 19.69 -27.42 32.65
CA ALA A 418 21.14 -27.29 32.56
C ALA A 418 21.64 -25.87 32.79
N GLY A 419 20.76 -24.87 32.80
CA GLY A 419 21.14 -23.47 32.97
C GLY A 419 21.19 -22.99 34.42
N THR A 420 21.09 -21.68 34.60
CA THR A 420 21.23 -20.96 35.88
C THR A 420 19.89 -20.36 36.26
N LYS A 421 19.43 -20.65 37.48
CA LYS A 421 18.15 -20.11 37.99
C LYS A 421 18.30 -18.65 38.36
N ALA A 422 17.19 -17.91 38.32
CA ALA A 422 17.20 -16.49 38.71
C ALA A 422 17.63 -16.27 40.17
N GLU A 423 17.37 -17.24 41.04
CA GLU A 423 17.73 -17.21 42.46
C GLU A 423 19.23 -17.44 42.71
N ASP A 424 19.88 -18.14 41.77
CA ASP A 424 21.28 -18.58 41.87
C ASP A 424 22.24 -17.66 41.08
N GLN A 425 21.75 -16.52 40.58
CA GLN A 425 22.55 -15.55 39.82
C GLN A 425 23.72 -15.04 40.67
N THR A 426 24.92 -15.03 40.07
CA THR A 426 26.11 -14.41 40.68
C THR A 426 26.67 -13.33 39.76
N THR A 427 27.74 -12.65 40.17
CA THR A 427 28.44 -11.69 39.29
C THR A 427 28.98 -12.33 38.02
N ASP A 428 29.20 -13.66 38.02
CA ASP A 428 29.84 -14.39 36.93
C ASP A 428 28.87 -15.32 36.17
N GLU A 429 27.67 -15.58 36.70
CA GLU A 429 26.65 -16.45 36.10
C GLU A 429 25.30 -15.72 35.96
N GLU A 430 24.98 -15.30 34.73
CA GLU A 430 23.70 -14.69 34.38
C GLU A 430 22.57 -15.73 34.27
N PHE A 431 21.32 -15.30 34.39
CA PHE A 431 20.16 -16.17 34.25
C PHE A 431 20.09 -16.86 32.88
N LEU A 432 19.99 -18.18 32.91
CA LEU A 432 19.95 -19.02 31.72
C LEU A 432 18.87 -20.10 31.87
N PRO A 433 17.74 -20.02 31.14
CA PRO A 433 16.64 -20.98 31.23
C PRO A 433 16.85 -22.20 30.33
N LEU A 434 18.06 -22.77 30.31
CA LEU A 434 18.46 -23.82 29.37
C LEU A 434 18.00 -25.21 29.83
N TYR A 435 17.38 -25.93 28.91
CA TYR A 435 17.08 -27.36 29.02
C TYR A 435 17.79 -28.15 27.93
N VAL A 436 18.24 -29.35 28.28
CA VAL A 436 18.97 -30.23 27.37
C VAL A 436 18.47 -31.67 27.49
N THR A 437 18.51 -32.41 26.38
CA THR A 437 18.29 -33.86 26.38
C THR A 437 19.26 -34.54 25.40
N PRO A 438 19.88 -35.68 25.77
CA PRO A 438 20.74 -36.43 24.85
C PRO A 438 19.96 -36.86 23.60
N TRP A 439 20.62 -36.83 22.46
CA TRP A 439 20.10 -37.38 21.21
C TRP A 439 21.23 -37.85 20.30
N ASN A 440 20.88 -38.59 19.25
CA ASN A 440 21.82 -38.93 18.19
C ASN A 440 21.35 -38.29 16.86
N PRO A 441 21.99 -37.22 16.36
CA PRO A 441 21.59 -36.58 15.12
C PRO A 441 21.68 -37.51 13.91
N GLN A 442 22.52 -38.56 13.97
CA GLN A 442 22.68 -39.53 12.88
C GLN A 442 21.40 -40.34 12.61
N ASP A 443 20.50 -40.46 13.59
CA ASP A 443 19.21 -41.13 13.41
C ASP A 443 18.27 -40.36 12.46
N TYR A 444 18.55 -39.07 12.23
CA TYR A 444 17.78 -38.14 11.41
C TYR A 444 18.60 -37.58 10.22
N GLN A 445 19.75 -38.20 9.91
CA GLN A 445 20.60 -37.82 8.78
C GLN A 445 20.12 -38.54 7.50
N ASP A 446 18.96 -38.14 6.98
CA ASP A 446 18.32 -38.78 5.82
C ASP A 446 17.99 -37.81 4.67
N ASP A 447 18.54 -36.58 4.72
CA ASP A 447 18.25 -35.47 3.81
C ASP A 447 16.75 -35.06 3.76
N LYS A 448 15.96 -35.31 4.81
CA LYS A 448 14.56 -34.86 4.91
C LYS A 448 14.32 -33.85 6.03
N ASP A 449 13.13 -33.27 5.97
CA ASP A 449 12.58 -32.39 7.01
C ASP A 449 12.00 -33.26 8.13
N HIS A 450 12.36 -32.96 9.37
CA HIS A 450 11.82 -33.57 10.58
C HIS A 450 11.12 -32.50 11.44
N GLU A 451 10.06 -32.87 12.16
CA GLU A 451 9.37 -31.96 13.09
C GLU A 451 9.76 -32.27 14.53
N ILE A 452 10.21 -31.27 15.28
CA ILE A 452 10.35 -31.35 16.73
C ILE A 452 9.22 -30.54 17.40
N GLU A 453 8.53 -31.16 18.34
CA GLU A 453 7.51 -30.56 19.19
C GLU A 453 7.95 -30.65 20.65
N ILE A 454 8.04 -29.51 21.33
CA ILE A 454 8.32 -29.43 22.76
C ILE A 454 7.09 -28.85 23.45
N LYS A 455 6.55 -29.59 24.42
CA LYS A 455 5.43 -29.16 25.25
C LYS A 455 5.87 -29.10 26.71
N ILE A 456 5.65 -27.95 27.33
CA ILE A 456 5.96 -27.71 28.73
C ILE A 456 4.66 -27.47 29.48
N VAL A 457 4.53 -28.16 30.61
CA VAL A 457 3.50 -27.88 31.60
C VAL A 457 4.19 -27.42 32.86
N ASP A 458 3.97 -26.17 33.24
CA ASP A 458 4.60 -25.60 34.42
C ASP A 458 4.01 -26.14 35.73
N ARG A 459 4.56 -25.67 36.84
CA ARG A 459 4.12 -26.05 38.19
C ARG A 459 2.67 -25.65 38.50
N PHE A 460 2.08 -24.72 37.76
CA PHE A 460 0.71 -24.27 37.93
C PHE A 460 -0.25 -24.89 36.90
N GLY A 461 0.23 -25.80 36.05
CA GLY A 461 -0.56 -26.48 35.04
C GLY A 461 -0.77 -25.69 33.75
N ARG A 462 -0.14 -24.51 33.60
CA ARG A 462 -0.16 -23.75 32.34
C ARG A 462 0.68 -24.46 31.30
N VAL A 463 0.23 -24.41 30.06
CA VAL A 463 0.82 -25.18 28.95
C VAL A 463 1.41 -24.22 27.94
N GLY A 464 2.68 -24.44 27.58
CA GLY A 464 3.33 -23.83 26.42
C GLY A 464 3.80 -24.93 25.48
N SER A 465 3.83 -24.63 24.18
CA SER A 465 4.34 -25.56 23.17
C SER A 465 5.06 -24.82 22.06
N SER A 466 6.17 -25.39 21.59
CA SER A 466 6.89 -24.95 20.40
C SER A 466 6.96 -26.09 19.40
N LYS A 467 6.80 -25.76 18.12
CA LYS A 467 6.98 -26.68 16.99
C LYS A 467 7.94 -26.03 16.00
N SER A 468 8.95 -26.77 15.57
CA SER A 468 9.90 -26.33 14.56
C SER A 468 10.26 -27.49 13.63
N VAL A 469 10.58 -27.15 12.38
CA VAL A 469 11.08 -28.11 11.40
C VAL A 469 12.60 -28.05 11.41
N PHE A 470 13.29 -29.17 11.40
CA PHE A 470 14.74 -29.19 11.35
C PHE A 470 15.27 -30.17 10.31
N ARG A 471 16.55 -30.00 9.95
CA ARG A 471 17.32 -30.89 9.10
C ARG A 471 18.73 -31.04 9.66
N VAL A 472 19.28 -32.25 9.60
CA VAL A 472 20.64 -32.52 10.11
C VAL A 472 21.72 -32.20 9.08
N ASP A 473 21.37 -32.18 7.79
CA ASP A 473 22.28 -31.89 6.67
C ASP A 473 22.66 -30.41 6.52
N GLY A 474 22.12 -29.52 7.37
CA GLY A 474 22.37 -28.09 7.34
C GLY A 474 21.73 -27.35 6.16
N LYS A 475 20.90 -28.02 5.34
CA LYS A 475 20.18 -27.36 4.24
C LYS A 475 18.95 -26.61 4.73
N ARG A 476 18.46 -25.70 3.89
CA ARG A 476 17.24 -24.92 4.14
C ARG A 476 16.01 -25.71 3.76
N SER A 477 15.00 -25.72 4.62
CA SER A 477 13.64 -26.16 4.28
C SER A 477 12.85 -25.01 3.65
N GLU A 478 11.77 -25.33 2.93
CA GLU A 478 10.86 -24.31 2.40
C GLU A 478 10.16 -23.57 3.54
N MET A 479 10.18 -22.24 3.50
CA MET A 479 9.58 -21.39 4.53
C MET A 479 8.05 -21.46 4.56
N LYS A 480 7.43 -21.72 3.40
CA LYS A 480 5.98 -21.81 3.21
C LYS A 480 5.24 -20.54 3.67
N GLY A 481 5.87 -19.36 3.55
CA GLY A 481 5.31 -18.09 4.02
C GLY A 481 4.21 -17.51 3.10
N GLY A 482 4.01 -18.09 1.92
CA GLY A 482 2.89 -17.77 1.03
C GLY A 482 2.92 -16.31 0.56
N PHE A 483 1.80 -15.59 0.75
CA PHE A 483 1.68 -14.20 0.32
C PHE A 483 2.54 -13.24 1.16
N ALA A 484 2.77 -13.55 2.44
CA ALA A 484 3.62 -12.75 3.34
C ALA A 484 5.07 -12.73 2.83
N GLU A 485 5.61 -13.90 2.52
CA GLU A 485 6.94 -14.07 1.93
C GLU A 485 7.08 -13.33 0.60
N TRP A 486 6.03 -13.37 -0.26
CA TRP A 486 6.02 -12.62 -1.52
C TRP A 486 6.06 -11.09 -1.31
N ILE A 487 5.30 -10.56 -0.34
CA ILE A 487 5.32 -9.13 -0.01
C ILE A 487 6.73 -8.69 0.41
N MET A 488 7.36 -9.46 1.30
CA MET A 488 8.70 -9.17 1.81
C MET A 488 9.77 -9.27 0.72
N TRP A 489 9.61 -10.21 -0.22
CA TRP A 489 10.54 -10.37 -1.34
C TRP A 489 10.34 -9.32 -2.45
N ALA A 490 9.11 -8.88 -2.70
CA ALA A 490 8.80 -7.95 -3.78
C ALA A 490 9.44 -6.58 -3.55
N ASN A 491 10.02 -5.97 -4.58
CA ASN A 491 10.32 -4.53 -4.53
C ASN A 491 9.06 -3.75 -4.87
N ILE A 492 8.20 -3.50 -3.88
CA ILE A 492 6.89 -2.87 -4.07
C ILE A 492 7.04 -1.47 -4.67
N ALA A 493 8.03 -0.70 -4.22
CA ALA A 493 8.31 0.62 -4.79
C ALA A 493 8.56 0.55 -6.31
N LEU A 494 9.42 -0.36 -6.75
CA LEU A 494 9.70 -0.57 -8.18
C LEU A 494 8.49 -1.12 -8.93
N LEU A 495 7.75 -2.05 -8.34
CA LEU A 495 6.54 -2.62 -8.93
C LEU A 495 5.49 -1.54 -9.19
N LEU A 496 5.21 -0.67 -8.21
CA LEU A 496 4.28 0.46 -8.37
C LEU A 496 4.74 1.41 -9.47
N LYS A 497 6.04 1.77 -9.50
CA LYS A 497 6.65 2.59 -10.55
C LYS A 497 6.47 1.97 -11.94
N ALA A 498 6.76 0.67 -12.06
CA ALA A 498 6.66 -0.07 -13.32
C ALA A 498 5.20 -0.21 -13.80
N LEU A 499 4.27 -0.59 -12.91
CA LEU A 499 2.84 -0.73 -13.22
C LEU A 499 2.25 0.60 -13.68
N PHE A 500 2.54 1.69 -12.96
CA PHE A 500 2.10 3.02 -13.35
C PHE A 500 2.64 3.38 -14.73
N THR A 501 3.96 3.28 -14.92
CA THR A 501 4.63 3.74 -16.15
C THR A 501 4.15 2.94 -17.36
N THR A 502 4.13 1.61 -17.24
CA THR A 502 3.67 0.73 -18.33
C THR A 502 2.19 0.92 -18.62
N GLY A 503 1.34 1.00 -17.59
CA GLY A 503 -0.09 1.24 -17.74
C GLY A 503 -0.38 2.58 -18.41
N TYR A 504 0.24 3.65 -17.94
CA TYR A 504 0.09 4.99 -18.51
C TYR A 504 0.55 5.06 -19.98
N LEU A 505 1.73 4.52 -20.29
CA LEU A 505 2.26 4.48 -21.66
C LEU A 505 1.37 3.62 -22.56
N ALA A 506 0.90 2.47 -22.08
CA ALA A 506 0.01 1.59 -22.83
C ALA A 506 -1.32 2.29 -23.14
N VAL A 507 -1.95 2.93 -22.15
CA VAL A 507 -3.22 3.66 -22.35
C VAL A 507 -3.02 4.80 -23.34
N THR A 508 -1.97 5.61 -23.18
CA THR A 508 -1.67 6.74 -24.08
C THR A 508 -1.39 6.26 -25.51
N LEU A 509 -0.59 5.20 -25.66
CA LEU A 509 -0.25 4.63 -26.96
C LEU A 509 -1.48 4.02 -27.64
N LEU A 510 -2.20 3.12 -26.96
CA LEU A 510 -3.29 2.34 -27.52
C LEU A 510 -4.55 3.18 -27.77
N LEU A 511 -4.88 4.11 -26.85
CA LEU A 511 -6.12 4.87 -26.93
C LEU A 511 -5.96 6.22 -27.63
N LEU A 512 -4.76 6.82 -27.67
CA LEU A 512 -4.57 8.14 -28.29
C LEU A 512 -3.66 8.07 -29.52
N ILE A 513 -2.44 7.57 -29.38
CA ILE A 513 -1.41 7.67 -30.44
C ILE A 513 -1.73 6.74 -31.63
N LEU A 514 -1.99 5.45 -31.41
CA LEU A 514 -2.29 4.51 -32.50
C LEU A 514 -3.56 4.90 -33.29
N PRO A 515 -4.68 5.30 -32.65
CA PRO A 515 -5.84 5.80 -33.38
C PRO A 515 -5.54 7.06 -34.18
N LYS A 516 -4.64 7.94 -33.69
CA LYS A 516 -4.20 9.11 -34.45
C LYS A 516 -3.39 8.71 -35.68
N LEU A 517 -2.38 7.86 -35.53
CA LEU A 517 -1.57 7.37 -36.65
C LEU A 517 -2.43 6.67 -37.70
N TYR A 518 -3.35 5.81 -37.26
CA TYR A 518 -4.26 5.11 -38.16
C TYR A 518 -5.21 6.08 -38.88
N SER A 519 -5.73 7.09 -38.19
CA SER A 519 -6.57 8.12 -38.82
C SER A 519 -5.81 8.91 -39.88
N LEU A 520 -4.55 9.26 -39.64
CA LEU A 520 -3.69 9.99 -40.59
C LEU A 520 -3.38 9.13 -41.81
N TYR A 521 -3.08 7.85 -41.60
CA TYR A 521 -2.92 6.89 -42.69
C TYR A 521 -4.19 6.80 -43.56
N LEU A 522 -5.36 6.68 -42.93
CA LEU A 522 -6.63 6.62 -43.66
C LEU A 522 -6.94 7.93 -44.42
N GLN A 523 -6.64 9.09 -43.84
CA GLN A 523 -6.85 10.39 -44.49
C GLN A 523 -5.94 10.64 -45.69
N THR A 524 -4.74 10.03 -45.69
CA THR A 524 -3.76 10.14 -46.79
C THR A 524 -3.87 9.00 -47.80
N SER A 525 -4.53 7.90 -47.44
CA SER A 525 -4.78 6.79 -48.35
C SER A 525 -5.83 7.17 -49.40
N PRO A 526 -5.65 6.77 -50.67
CA PRO A 526 -6.69 6.94 -51.67
C PRO A 526 -7.95 6.15 -51.28
N PRO A 527 -9.16 6.60 -51.67
CA PRO A 527 -10.36 5.81 -51.49
C PRO A 527 -10.20 4.48 -52.24
N PRO A 528 -10.67 3.35 -51.69
CA PRO A 528 -10.56 2.06 -52.37
C PRO A 528 -11.25 2.12 -53.73
N GLU A 529 -10.58 1.66 -54.78
CA GLU A 529 -11.20 1.52 -56.10
C GLU A 529 -12.39 0.58 -55.99
N TYR A 530 -13.57 1.10 -56.35
CA TYR A 530 -14.76 0.29 -56.46
C TYR A 530 -14.58 -0.64 -57.66
N VAL A 531 -14.16 -1.87 -57.42
CA VAL A 531 -14.25 -2.93 -58.44
C VAL A 531 -15.71 -3.40 -58.43
N PRO A 532 -16.51 -3.08 -59.47
CA PRO A 532 -17.84 -3.65 -59.58
C PRO A 532 -17.67 -5.16 -59.63
N LEU A 533 -18.37 -5.90 -58.77
CA LEU A 533 -18.52 -7.34 -58.93
C LEU A 533 -19.19 -7.59 -60.28
N HIS A 534 -18.38 -7.81 -61.31
CA HIS A 534 -18.90 -7.93 -62.66
C HIS A 534 -19.51 -9.32 -62.86
N LYS A 535 -20.79 -9.31 -63.26
CA LYS A 535 -21.46 -10.32 -64.09
C LYS A 535 -21.42 -11.76 -63.59
N GLN A 536 -22.52 -12.19 -62.98
CA GLN A 536 -23.10 -13.49 -63.32
C GLN A 536 -24.64 -13.42 -63.20
N ALA A 537 -25.30 -13.99 -64.21
CA ALA A 537 -26.73 -14.02 -64.48
C ALA A 537 -27.31 -12.77 -65.17
N MET A 538 -27.15 -12.73 -66.50
CA MET A 538 -28.21 -12.21 -67.36
C MET A 538 -29.41 -13.15 -67.21
N ASP A 539 -30.57 -12.64 -66.79
CA ASP A 539 -31.79 -12.79 -67.58
C ASP A 539 -32.96 -11.92 -67.05
N SER A 540 -33.79 -11.49 -68.00
CA SER A 540 -35.14 -10.92 -67.87
C SER A 540 -35.34 -9.47 -67.41
N THR A 541 -35.62 -8.65 -68.43
CA THR A 541 -36.48 -7.45 -68.51
C THR A 541 -37.29 -7.03 -67.27
N SER A 542 -36.90 -5.89 -66.69
CA SER A 542 -37.75 -5.03 -65.85
C SER A 542 -37.28 -3.57 -66.00
N PRO A 543 -38.17 -2.58 -66.23
CA PRO A 543 -37.82 -1.15 -66.34
C PRO A 543 -37.62 -0.50 -64.96
N LEU A 544 -37.00 -1.21 -64.03
CA LEU A 544 -36.59 -0.73 -62.70
C LEU A 544 -35.06 -0.79 -62.50
N SER A 545 -34.30 -1.11 -63.55
CA SER A 545 -32.82 -1.19 -63.51
C SER A 545 -32.11 0.15 -63.71
N GLN A 546 -32.81 1.28 -63.57
CA GLN A 546 -32.23 2.64 -63.70
C GLN A 546 -32.23 3.45 -62.40
N LEU A 547 -32.35 2.81 -61.24
CA LEU A 547 -32.19 3.49 -59.96
C LEU A 547 -31.20 2.74 -59.05
N ASP A 548 -29.97 2.53 -59.52
CA ASP A 548 -28.89 2.10 -58.62
C ASP A 548 -27.52 2.52 -59.18
N SER A 549 -27.19 3.81 -59.02
CA SER A 549 -25.84 4.31 -59.31
C SER A 549 -25.46 5.56 -58.49
N THR A 550 -25.95 5.70 -57.27
CA THR A 550 -25.34 6.62 -56.29
C THR A 550 -24.26 5.89 -55.50
N THR A 551 -23.24 5.38 -56.21
CA THR A 551 -22.05 4.86 -55.54
C THR A 551 -21.42 5.99 -54.73
N PRO A 552 -21.29 5.88 -53.40
CA PRO A 552 -20.78 6.98 -52.59
C PRO A 552 -19.34 7.31 -53.01
N GLN A 553 -19.13 8.52 -53.53
CA GLN A 553 -17.80 9.02 -53.84
C GLN A 553 -17.15 9.52 -52.55
N PHE A 554 -16.11 8.83 -52.10
CA PHE A 554 -15.36 9.19 -50.90
C PHE A 554 -14.15 10.05 -51.26
N LYS A 555 -13.90 11.11 -50.49
CA LYS A 555 -12.75 12.01 -50.72
C LYS A 555 -11.41 11.36 -50.38
N ASN A 556 -11.40 10.42 -49.44
CA ASN A 556 -10.21 9.70 -48.98
C ASN A 556 -10.56 8.34 -48.38
N GLY A 557 -9.54 7.57 -48.02
CA GLY A 557 -9.69 6.28 -47.36
C GLY A 557 -10.40 6.35 -46.01
N TYR A 558 -10.36 7.49 -45.31
CA TYR A 558 -11.04 7.67 -44.02
C TYR A 558 -12.57 7.70 -44.16
N GLU A 559 -13.11 8.46 -45.11
CA GLU A 559 -14.56 8.50 -45.36
C GLU A 559 -15.09 7.12 -45.81
N ALA A 560 -14.33 6.41 -46.64
CA ALA A 560 -14.66 5.04 -47.03
C ALA A 560 -14.61 4.06 -45.83
N TRP A 561 -13.61 4.22 -44.95
CA TRP A 561 -13.43 3.38 -43.78
C TRP A 561 -14.53 3.59 -42.72
N ILE A 562 -14.87 4.84 -42.41
CA ILE A 562 -15.88 5.16 -41.39
C ILE A 562 -17.26 4.67 -41.82
N ASP A 563 -17.58 4.80 -43.10
CA ASP A 563 -18.83 4.30 -43.68
C ASP A 563 -18.88 2.76 -43.66
N ARG A 564 -17.80 2.08 -44.06
CA ARG A 564 -17.70 0.61 -43.97
C ARG A 564 -17.83 0.12 -42.53
N LYS A 565 -17.16 0.76 -41.57
CA LYS A 565 -17.22 0.39 -40.14
C LYS A 565 -18.59 0.64 -39.54
N SER A 566 -19.24 1.77 -39.87
CA SER A 566 -20.60 2.09 -39.42
C SER A 566 -21.60 1.05 -39.93
N ARG A 567 -21.54 0.69 -41.22
CA ARG A 567 -22.37 -0.40 -41.81
C ARG A 567 -22.10 -1.77 -41.17
N HIS A 568 -20.86 -2.05 -40.81
CA HIS A 568 -20.53 -3.28 -40.12
C HIS A 568 -21.06 -3.32 -38.68
N LEU A 569 -20.97 -2.21 -37.94
CA LEU A 569 -21.58 -2.06 -36.61
C LEU A 569 -23.10 -2.19 -36.66
N TYR A 570 -23.76 -1.64 -37.68
CA TYR A 570 -25.17 -1.85 -37.97
C TYR A 570 -25.51 -3.35 -38.06
N ARG A 571 -24.76 -4.11 -38.87
CA ARG A 571 -25.00 -5.55 -39.07
C ARG A 571 -24.79 -6.35 -37.78
N LEU A 572 -23.80 -5.98 -36.97
CA LEU A 572 -23.58 -6.58 -35.66
C LEU A 572 -24.74 -6.25 -34.71
N SER A 573 -25.24 -5.00 -34.71
CA SER A 573 -26.37 -4.58 -33.88
C SER A 573 -27.67 -5.29 -34.27
N SER A 574 -27.96 -5.47 -35.56
CA SER A 574 -29.19 -6.14 -36.03
C SER A 574 -29.18 -7.65 -35.78
N THR A 575 -28.01 -8.25 -35.61
CA THR A 575 -27.85 -9.69 -35.33
C THR A 575 -27.69 -10.01 -33.84
N LEU A 576 -27.58 -8.98 -32.98
CA LEU A 576 -27.56 -9.14 -31.52
C LEU A 576 -28.95 -9.46 -30.97
N SER A 577 -30.02 -8.90 -31.55
CA SER A 577 -31.42 -9.15 -31.14
C SER A 577 -31.99 -10.51 -31.56
N SER A 578 -31.34 -11.21 -32.50
CA SER A 578 -31.84 -12.45 -33.09
C SER A 578 -31.11 -13.72 -32.62
N SER A 579 -30.20 -13.63 -31.65
CA SER A 579 -29.40 -14.78 -31.20
C SER A 579 -30.02 -15.49 -29.99
N SER A 580 -30.36 -16.77 -30.15
CA SER A 580 -30.98 -17.59 -29.10
C SER A 580 -30.00 -18.30 -28.16
N SER A 581 -28.67 -18.22 -28.38
CA SER A 581 -27.69 -18.88 -27.49
C SER A 581 -26.73 -17.88 -26.84
N GLY A 582 -26.56 -18.01 -25.52
CA GLY A 582 -25.76 -17.08 -24.70
C GLY A 582 -24.31 -16.92 -25.17
N HIS A 583 -23.65 -17.99 -25.61
CA HIS A 583 -22.26 -17.90 -26.09
C HIS A 583 -22.12 -17.13 -27.42
N ARG A 584 -23.07 -17.28 -28.35
CA ARG A 584 -23.09 -16.53 -29.61
C ARG A 584 -23.45 -15.06 -29.40
N PHE A 585 -24.34 -14.79 -28.45
CA PHE A 585 -24.65 -13.43 -28.00
C PHE A 585 -23.40 -12.74 -27.44
N TRP A 586 -22.69 -13.37 -26.49
CA TRP A 586 -21.47 -12.81 -25.89
C TRP A 586 -20.38 -12.53 -26.93
N ASN A 587 -20.09 -13.46 -27.84
CA ASN A 587 -19.10 -13.23 -28.89
C ASN A 587 -19.50 -12.07 -29.82
N ARG A 588 -20.78 -11.92 -30.15
CA ARG A 588 -21.27 -10.80 -30.97
C ARG A 588 -21.23 -9.47 -30.21
N PHE A 589 -21.55 -9.48 -28.92
CA PHE A 589 -21.52 -8.31 -28.06
C PHE A 589 -20.09 -7.79 -27.87
N VAL A 590 -19.14 -8.69 -27.61
CA VAL A 590 -17.72 -8.37 -27.52
C VAL A 590 -17.21 -7.80 -28.84
N ASN A 591 -17.51 -8.45 -29.98
CA ASN A 591 -17.11 -7.96 -31.31
C ASN A 591 -17.70 -6.57 -31.63
N HIS A 592 -18.99 -6.36 -31.36
CA HIS A 592 -19.63 -5.06 -31.51
C HIS A 592 -18.92 -4.01 -30.64
N THR A 593 -18.67 -4.33 -29.37
CA THR A 593 -18.00 -3.44 -28.42
C THR A 593 -16.60 -3.06 -28.89
N ILE A 594 -15.78 -4.02 -29.34
CA ILE A 594 -14.42 -3.76 -29.85
C ILE A 594 -14.48 -2.82 -31.05
N HIS A 595 -15.34 -3.11 -32.03
CA HIS A 595 -15.44 -2.27 -33.23
C HIS A 595 -16.01 -0.89 -32.95
N ALA A 596 -16.94 -0.76 -32.01
CA ALA A 596 -17.45 0.52 -31.57
C ALA A 596 -16.35 1.35 -30.92
N HIS A 597 -15.50 0.75 -30.08
CA HIS A 597 -14.36 1.44 -29.48
C HIS A 597 -13.31 1.87 -30.52
N ILE A 598 -12.93 0.98 -31.45
CA ILE A 598 -12.00 1.34 -32.52
C ILE A 598 -12.55 2.52 -33.33
N LEU A 599 -13.83 2.51 -33.70
CA LEU A 599 -14.47 3.62 -34.41
C LEU A 599 -14.38 4.91 -33.58
N ARG A 600 -14.77 4.86 -32.31
CA ARG A 600 -14.79 6.04 -31.42
C ARG A 600 -13.42 6.69 -31.30
N PHE A 601 -12.39 5.92 -31.01
CA PHE A 601 -11.04 6.47 -30.80
C PHE A 601 -10.40 6.97 -32.10
N VAL A 602 -10.62 6.29 -33.23
CA VAL A 602 -10.13 6.74 -34.54
C VAL A 602 -10.90 7.96 -35.03
N HIS A 603 -12.19 8.08 -34.74
CA HIS A 603 -12.95 9.28 -35.03
C HIS A 603 -12.60 10.44 -34.10
N PHE A 604 -12.42 10.17 -32.81
CA PHE A 604 -11.96 11.16 -31.84
C PHE A 604 -10.62 11.79 -32.24
N SER A 605 -9.68 10.98 -32.75
CA SER A 605 -8.36 11.46 -33.15
C SER A 605 -8.35 12.38 -34.39
N THR A 606 -9.45 12.41 -35.16
CA THR A 606 -9.60 13.36 -36.28
C THR A 606 -10.12 14.73 -35.84
N GLN A 607 -10.58 14.89 -34.60
CA GLN A 607 -11.06 16.15 -34.04
C GLN A 607 -9.89 16.89 -33.35
N PRO A 608 -9.22 17.85 -33.99
CA PRO A 608 -7.90 18.32 -33.55
C PRO A 608 -7.94 18.98 -32.16
N ILE A 609 -8.92 19.84 -31.92
CA ILE A 609 -9.05 20.57 -30.64
C ILE A 609 -9.24 19.58 -29.49
N LEU A 610 -10.16 18.62 -29.61
CA LEU A 610 -10.42 17.63 -28.55
C LEU A 610 -9.21 16.71 -28.35
N PHE A 611 -8.63 16.22 -29.45
CA PHE A 611 -7.50 15.28 -29.40
C PHE A 611 -6.25 15.92 -28.75
N TYR A 612 -5.80 17.07 -29.24
CA TYR A 612 -4.58 17.70 -28.74
C TYR A 612 -4.75 18.24 -27.32
N SER A 613 -5.94 18.74 -26.95
CA SER A 613 -6.22 19.15 -25.56
C SER A 613 -6.14 17.94 -24.62
N THR A 614 -6.71 16.81 -25.04
CA THR A 614 -6.65 15.56 -24.26
C THR A 614 -5.23 15.04 -24.14
N LEU A 615 -4.47 15.02 -25.25
CA LEU A 615 -3.08 14.58 -25.25
C LEU A 615 -2.21 15.48 -24.34
N LEU A 616 -2.36 16.80 -24.42
CA LEU A 616 -1.65 17.73 -23.54
C LEU A 616 -1.99 17.47 -22.07
N PHE A 617 -3.28 17.30 -21.76
CA PHE A 617 -3.72 16.97 -20.41
C PHE A 617 -3.08 15.67 -19.91
N THR A 618 -3.03 14.61 -20.73
CA THR A 618 -2.34 13.37 -20.35
C THR A 618 -0.87 13.60 -20.01
N LEU A 619 -0.14 14.34 -20.84
CA LEU A 619 1.27 14.65 -20.62
C LEU A 619 1.49 15.46 -19.34
N MET A 620 0.58 16.38 -19.02
CA MET A 620 0.64 17.16 -17.77
C MET A 620 0.52 16.27 -16.51
N LEU A 621 -0.27 15.18 -16.54
CA LEU A 621 -0.41 14.27 -15.38
C LEU A 621 0.91 13.64 -14.91
N VAL A 622 1.92 13.57 -15.78
CA VAL A 622 3.22 12.93 -15.47
C VAL A 622 4.37 13.95 -15.36
N THR A 623 4.21 15.14 -15.96
CA THR A 623 5.28 16.15 -16.05
C THR A 623 5.08 17.35 -15.13
N MET A 624 3.84 17.64 -14.73
CA MET A 624 3.51 18.80 -13.90
C MET A 624 3.28 18.39 -12.44
N PRO A 625 3.47 19.32 -11.48
CA PRO A 625 3.07 19.07 -10.11
C PRO A 625 1.55 18.86 -10.04
N HIS A 626 1.13 17.93 -9.19
CA HIS A 626 -0.29 17.62 -8.99
C HIS A 626 -0.96 18.62 -8.07
N PHE A 627 -0.27 19.20 -7.10
CA PHE A 627 -0.77 20.30 -6.28
C PHE A 627 0.36 20.98 -5.50
N TRP A 628 0.08 22.18 -5.01
CA TRP A 628 0.86 22.84 -3.96
C TRP A 628 0.17 22.66 -2.61
N GLY A 629 0.92 22.30 -1.59
CA GLY A 629 0.40 22.11 -0.24
C GLY A 629 1.48 22.15 0.83
N ASN A 630 1.05 22.16 2.09
CA ASN A 630 1.90 22.15 3.26
C ASN A 630 2.13 20.72 3.75
N PHE A 631 3.29 20.14 3.40
CA PHE A 631 3.62 18.75 3.73
C PHE A 631 4.27 18.60 5.10
N VAL A 632 4.88 19.66 5.63
CA VAL A 632 5.50 19.70 6.96
C VAL A 632 4.98 20.92 7.71
N PRO A 633 3.73 20.90 8.23
CA PRO A 633 3.14 22.04 8.92
C PRO A 633 4.01 22.68 10.01
N ALA A 634 4.80 21.89 10.74
CA ALA A 634 5.70 22.37 11.78
C ALA A 634 6.85 23.26 11.24
N ALA A 635 7.18 23.15 9.96
CA ALA A 635 8.19 23.98 9.30
C ALA A 635 7.66 25.33 8.79
N GLY A 636 6.37 25.64 9.01
CA GLY A 636 5.73 26.85 8.49
C GLY A 636 5.83 26.93 6.96
N GLU A 637 6.19 28.10 6.42
CA GLU A 637 6.35 28.32 4.97
C GLU A 637 7.42 27.41 4.33
N GLN A 638 8.41 26.94 5.10
CA GLN A 638 9.43 26.02 4.58
C GLN A 638 8.90 24.61 4.34
N GLY A 639 7.77 24.25 4.97
CA GLY A 639 7.07 22.98 4.78
C GLY A 639 6.13 22.95 3.58
N GLU A 640 5.93 24.09 2.91
CA GLU A 640 5.14 24.19 1.70
C GLU A 640 5.93 23.81 0.45
N GLY A 641 5.25 23.17 -0.49
CA GLY A 641 5.88 22.81 -1.75
C GLY A 641 4.96 22.15 -2.75
N TYR A 642 5.58 21.49 -3.73
CA TYR A 642 4.90 20.83 -4.84
C TYR A 642 4.89 19.30 -4.66
N PHE A 643 3.72 18.70 -4.88
CA PHE A 643 3.57 17.26 -5.03
C PHE A 643 3.84 16.85 -6.48
N TYR A 644 4.86 16.05 -6.72
CA TYR A 644 5.14 15.44 -8.02
C TYR A 644 4.90 13.93 -7.98
N LEU A 645 4.73 13.34 -9.16
CA LEU A 645 4.76 11.88 -9.30
C LEU A 645 6.06 11.30 -8.73
N GLN A 646 7.18 12.02 -8.87
CA GLN A 646 8.52 11.57 -8.49
C GLN A 646 8.88 11.80 -7.02
N GLY A 647 8.09 12.59 -6.28
CA GLY A 647 8.39 12.96 -4.89
C GLY A 647 7.77 14.29 -4.49
N ILE A 648 8.14 14.79 -3.32
CA ILE A 648 7.73 16.12 -2.84
C ILE A 648 8.92 17.08 -3.01
N TYR A 649 8.67 18.27 -3.53
CA TYR A 649 9.68 19.32 -3.65
C TYR A 649 9.31 20.54 -2.80
N LEU A 650 10.17 20.89 -1.85
CA LEU A 650 10.02 22.03 -0.94
C LEU A 650 10.96 23.17 -1.36
N PRO A 651 10.49 24.17 -2.14
CA PRO A 651 11.36 25.20 -2.72
C PRO A 651 11.92 26.19 -1.71
N HIS A 652 11.31 26.32 -0.53
CA HIS A 652 11.73 27.26 0.52
C HIS A 652 12.60 26.60 1.60
N ALA A 653 12.83 25.29 1.47
CA ALA A 653 13.69 24.51 2.35
C ALA A 653 15.18 24.70 1.97
N ASN A 654 15.70 25.92 2.15
CA ASN A 654 17.09 26.34 1.84
C ASN A 654 18.15 25.66 2.72
N GLY A 655 18.30 24.33 2.65
CA GLY A 655 19.27 23.56 3.47
C GLY A 655 19.03 23.62 4.99
N HIS A 656 18.03 24.37 5.46
CA HIS A 656 17.68 24.53 6.87
C HIS A 656 16.84 23.39 7.44
N LEU A 657 16.12 22.65 6.58
CA LEU A 657 15.37 21.45 6.97
C LEU A 657 16.23 20.17 6.91
N SER A 658 17.44 20.23 6.34
CA SER A 658 18.40 19.13 6.40
C SER A 658 19.18 19.15 7.72
N GLY A 659 18.50 18.79 8.81
CA GLY A 659 19.17 18.47 10.06
C GLY A 659 19.75 17.06 9.97
N GLY A 660 21.08 16.96 9.78
CA GLY A 660 21.85 15.72 9.85
C GLY A 660 22.37 15.21 8.51
N LEU A 661 23.62 15.60 8.19
CA LEU A 661 24.52 15.11 7.14
C LEU A 661 23.95 15.03 5.72
N GLY A 662 24.13 16.12 4.98
CA GLY A 662 24.64 16.09 3.61
C GLY A 662 23.67 15.70 2.51
N SER A 663 22.99 16.69 1.93
CA SER A 663 22.58 16.77 0.52
C SER A 663 22.99 15.57 -0.35
N ALA A 664 22.10 14.59 -0.50
CA ALA A 664 22.34 13.49 -1.42
C ALA A 664 21.08 13.15 -2.20
N SER A 665 20.89 13.96 -3.24
CA SER A 665 20.48 13.54 -4.58
C SER A 665 20.35 12.00 -4.74
N LEU A 666 19.13 11.50 -4.68
CA LEU A 666 18.70 10.58 -5.73
C LEU A 666 18.29 11.46 -6.93
N ASP A 667 19.18 11.51 -7.92
CA ASP A 667 19.11 12.25 -9.19
C ASP A 667 19.57 13.73 -9.15
N PRO A 668 20.84 14.05 -9.51
CA PRO A 668 21.29 15.42 -9.74
C PRO A 668 20.51 16.11 -10.88
N GLU A 669 19.84 15.32 -11.74
CA GLU A 669 19.02 15.83 -12.83
C GLU A 669 17.53 16.00 -12.46
N GLY A 670 17.10 15.66 -11.23
CA GLY A 670 15.69 15.74 -10.82
C GLY A 670 15.03 17.09 -11.13
N PRO A 671 15.64 18.24 -10.74
CA PRO A 671 15.15 19.56 -11.12
C PRO A 671 15.22 19.83 -12.64
N GLY A 672 16.30 19.39 -13.29
CA GLY A 672 16.53 19.57 -14.73
C GLY A 672 15.57 18.79 -15.63
N ARG A 673 15.05 17.64 -15.16
CA ARG A 673 14.07 16.79 -15.86
C ARG A 673 12.64 17.33 -15.75
N VAL A 674 12.31 18.09 -14.69
CA VAL A 674 11.01 18.77 -14.54
C VAL A 674 10.92 20.02 -15.44
N LEU A 675 12.04 20.73 -15.63
CA LEU A 675 12.09 21.97 -16.45
C LEU A 675 12.27 21.73 -17.96
N LYS A 676 12.90 20.61 -18.36
CA LYS A 676 13.08 20.25 -19.79
C LYS A 676 11.75 20.16 -20.55
N PRO A 677 10.69 19.47 -20.06
CA PRO A 677 9.38 19.44 -20.72
C PRO A 677 8.72 20.82 -20.84
N LEU A 678 8.84 21.69 -19.83
CA LEU A 678 8.31 23.06 -19.85
C LEU A 678 8.97 23.91 -20.93
N SER A 679 10.29 23.76 -21.14
CA SER A 679 11.01 24.45 -22.21
C SER A 679 10.59 23.99 -23.62
N VAL A 680 10.25 22.71 -23.77
CA VAL A 680 9.75 22.11 -25.02
C VAL A 680 8.32 22.59 -25.31
N ILE A 681 7.45 22.68 -24.29
CA ILE A 681 6.09 23.20 -24.43
C ILE A 681 6.11 24.71 -24.74
N SER A 682 7.00 25.47 -24.09
CA SER A 682 7.26 26.89 -24.39
C SER A 682 7.72 27.09 -25.84
N GLY A 683 8.67 26.28 -26.32
CA GLY A 683 9.14 26.29 -27.69
C GLY A 683 8.03 25.95 -28.71
N ALA A 684 7.19 24.95 -28.40
CA ALA A 684 6.06 24.56 -29.24
C ALA A 684 4.97 25.64 -29.30
N MET A 685 4.66 26.31 -28.18
CA MET A 685 3.69 27.41 -28.14
C MET A 685 4.21 28.69 -28.83
N SER A 686 5.52 28.96 -28.73
CA SER A 686 6.18 30.05 -29.44
C SER A 686 6.12 29.84 -30.97
N SER A 687 6.31 28.60 -31.44
CA SER A 687 6.22 28.27 -32.86
C SER A 687 4.77 28.32 -33.40
N LEU A 688 3.79 27.94 -32.58
CA LEU A 688 2.36 27.96 -32.95
C LEU A 688 1.76 29.38 -33.02
N THR A 689 2.32 30.33 -32.26
CA THR A 689 1.79 31.70 -32.16
C THR A 689 2.57 32.72 -33.00
N GLY A 690 3.55 32.27 -33.78
CA GLY A 690 4.42 33.16 -34.57
C GLY A 690 5.18 34.16 -33.69
N GLY A 691 5.53 33.77 -32.46
CA GLY A 691 6.22 34.64 -31.50
C GLY A 691 5.38 35.77 -30.90
N ARG A 692 4.07 35.87 -31.16
CA ARG A 692 3.24 36.98 -30.64
C ARG A 692 2.90 36.89 -29.14
N ILE A 693 3.04 35.72 -28.53
CA ILE A 693 2.80 35.50 -27.09
C ILE A 693 4.12 35.36 -26.31
N GLY A 694 5.27 35.35 -26.99
CA GLY A 694 6.57 35.05 -26.37
C GLY A 694 7.40 36.28 -25.99
N LYS A 695 7.06 36.96 -24.89
CA LYS A 695 8.03 37.83 -24.16
C LYS A 695 7.91 37.84 -22.62
N SER A 696 7.00 37.08 -21.99
CA SER A 696 6.94 37.02 -20.52
C SER A 696 7.49 35.73 -19.89
N PHE A 697 7.98 34.76 -20.68
CA PHE A 697 8.50 33.48 -20.17
C PHE A 697 9.91 33.14 -20.67
N GLY A 698 10.59 34.09 -21.32
CA GLY A 698 11.97 33.95 -21.79
C GLY A 698 12.87 34.95 -21.08
N GLY A 699 13.11 34.73 -19.79
CA GLY A 699 14.25 35.31 -19.09
C GLY A 699 15.49 34.49 -19.41
N SER A 700 16.54 35.19 -19.80
CA SER A 700 17.87 34.70 -20.13
C SER A 700 18.54 33.97 -18.97
N ASP A 701 19.59 33.22 -19.34
CA ASP A 701 20.66 32.72 -18.48
C ASP A 701 20.41 31.36 -17.80
N ALA A 702 20.75 30.32 -18.55
CA ALA A 702 21.06 28.97 -18.06
C ALA A 702 22.39 28.92 -17.26
N GLU A 703 22.71 29.99 -16.52
CA GLU A 703 23.82 30.09 -15.56
C GLU A 703 23.31 30.33 -14.12
N MET A 704 22.04 30.02 -13.82
CA MET A 704 21.44 30.21 -12.48
C MET A 704 20.77 28.95 -11.92
N TYR A 705 21.48 27.82 -11.88
CA TYR A 705 21.01 26.63 -11.15
C TYR A 705 22.09 25.97 -10.26
N ASP A 706 23.10 26.75 -9.87
CA ASP A 706 23.99 26.42 -8.75
C ASP A 706 23.50 27.07 -7.43
N GLY A 707 22.19 27.37 -7.33
CA GLY A 707 21.66 28.21 -6.24
C GLY A 707 20.14 28.23 -6.04
N ALA A 708 19.38 27.20 -6.43
CA ALA A 708 17.98 27.08 -6.04
C ALA A 708 17.88 26.17 -4.80
N GLY A 709 17.85 26.76 -3.60
CA GLY A 709 17.85 26.06 -2.32
C GLY A 709 16.54 25.35 -1.95
N GLY A 710 16.04 24.45 -2.80
CA GLY A 710 14.90 23.59 -2.47
C GLY A 710 15.33 22.19 -2.01
N THR A 711 14.51 21.53 -1.19
CA THR A 711 14.72 20.15 -0.73
C THR A 711 13.78 19.18 -1.46
N TRP A 712 14.30 18.06 -1.94
CA TRP A 712 13.51 16.98 -2.54
C TRP A 712 13.35 15.83 -1.54
N ILE A 713 12.13 15.29 -1.44
CA ILE A 713 11.82 14.09 -0.66
C ILE A 713 11.36 13.02 -1.67
N PRO A 714 12.26 12.12 -2.11
CA PRO A 714 11.90 11.00 -2.96
C PRO A 714 11.01 10.05 -2.16
N MET A 715 9.83 9.71 -2.67
CA MET A 715 8.96 8.74 -2.01
C MET A 715 8.24 7.87 -3.03
N ALA A 716 8.08 6.59 -2.74
CA ALA A 716 7.25 5.73 -3.59
C ALA A 716 5.74 5.95 -3.33
N ASP A 717 5.38 6.57 -2.20
CA ASP A 717 4.01 6.98 -1.85
C ASP A 717 3.35 7.82 -2.95
N THR A 718 4.14 8.67 -3.61
CA THR A 718 3.62 9.56 -4.65
C THR A 718 3.13 8.79 -5.87
N TRP A 719 3.80 7.69 -6.22
CA TRP A 719 3.37 6.80 -7.30
C TRP A 719 2.05 6.12 -6.97
N MET A 720 1.88 5.66 -5.72
CA MET A 720 0.63 5.05 -5.28
C MET A 720 -0.54 6.05 -5.37
N SER A 721 -0.36 7.26 -4.86
CA SER A 721 -1.35 8.35 -4.96
C SER A 721 -1.69 8.68 -6.42
N THR A 722 -0.67 8.65 -7.29
CA THR A 722 -0.83 9.02 -8.70
C THR A 722 -1.47 7.91 -9.53
N ILE A 723 -1.24 6.63 -9.25
CA ILE A 723 -1.91 5.50 -9.91
C ILE A 723 -3.42 5.66 -9.82
N TRP A 724 -3.95 5.89 -8.61
CA TRP A 724 -5.39 6.07 -8.42
C TRP A 724 -5.92 7.25 -9.20
N THR A 725 -5.24 8.40 -9.09
CA THR A 725 -5.65 9.62 -9.78
C THR A 725 -5.67 9.41 -11.29
N VAL A 726 -4.58 8.93 -11.88
CA VAL A 726 -4.43 8.75 -13.32
C VAL A 726 -5.30 7.64 -13.87
N VAL A 727 -5.41 6.48 -13.22
CA VAL A 727 -6.25 5.38 -13.75
C VAL A 727 -7.72 5.81 -13.80
N TYR A 728 -8.23 6.43 -12.74
CA TYR A 728 -9.61 6.92 -12.72
C TYR A 728 -9.83 8.09 -13.70
N ASP A 729 -8.93 9.06 -13.72
CA ASP A 729 -9.07 10.27 -14.54
C ASP A 729 -8.79 10.06 -16.02
N LEU A 730 -7.96 9.09 -16.37
CA LEU A 730 -7.58 8.82 -17.75
C LEU A 730 -8.56 7.85 -18.38
N VAL A 731 -8.79 6.69 -17.77
CA VAL A 731 -9.50 5.59 -18.43
C VAL A 731 -10.99 5.92 -18.57
N ILE A 732 -11.67 6.19 -17.45
CA ILE A 732 -13.13 6.40 -17.43
C ILE A 732 -13.49 7.66 -18.24
N PHE A 733 -12.72 8.73 -18.06
CA PHE A 733 -12.93 9.97 -18.79
C PHE A 733 -12.71 9.81 -20.29
N LEU A 734 -11.62 9.16 -20.74
CA LEU A 734 -11.37 8.96 -22.17
C LEU A 734 -12.48 8.15 -22.83
N TYR A 735 -12.97 7.09 -22.18
CA TYR A 735 -14.08 6.30 -22.70
C TYR A 735 -15.36 7.14 -22.81
N TYR A 736 -15.69 7.92 -21.78
CA TYR A 736 -16.87 8.77 -21.81
C TYR A 736 -16.75 9.91 -22.83
N LEU A 737 -15.61 10.58 -22.88
CA LEU A 737 -15.34 11.67 -23.80
C LEU A 737 -15.40 11.20 -25.26
N THR A 738 -14.77 10.08 -25.60
CA THR A 738 -14.81 9.54 -26.97
C THR A 738 -16.20 9.05 -27.37
N LEU A 739 -16.97 8.49 -26.43
CA LEU A 739 -18.37 8.15 -26.63
C LEU A 739 -19.21 9.39 -26.90
N CYS A 740 -18.98 10.48 -26.16
CA CYS A 740 -19.66 11.75 -26.40
C CYS A 740 -19.19 12.42 -27.71
N ALA A 741 -17.91 12.34 -28.06
CA ALA A 741 -17.37 12.96 -29.28
C ALA A 741 -17.81 12.27 -30.58
N THR A 742 -18.29 11.02 -30.51
CA THR A 742 -18.69 10.23 -31.68
C THR A 742 -20.19 10.40 -31.98
N PRO A 743 -20.59 10.82 -33.20
CA PRO A 743 -22.00 10.89 -33.60
C PRO A 743 -22.76 9.57 -33.42
N SER A 744 -24.02 9.63 -32.98
CA SER A 744 -24.85 8.42 -32.79
C SER A 744 -25.10 7.67 -34.10
N GLY A 745 -25.18 8.38 -35.23
CA GLY A 745 -25.35 7.79 -36.56
C GLY A 745 -24.20 6.84 -36.98
N TYR A 746 -23.02 6.94 -36.38
CA TYR A 746 -21.91 6.01 -36.64
C TYR A 746 -21.94 4.76 -35.75
N LEU A 747 -22.66 4.82 -34.63
CA LEU A 747 -22.67 3.77 -33.60
C LEU A 747 -23.95 2.94 -33.64
N TYR A 748 -25.07 3.53 -34.06
CA TYR A 748 -26.39 2.94 -33.98
C TYR A 748 -27.06 2.84 -35.34
N SER A 749 -27.86 1.79 -35.52
CA SER A 749 -28.71 1.59 -36.69
C SER A 749 -29.82 2.66 -36.77
N PRO A 750 -30.22 3.11 -37.98
CA PRO A 750 -31.47 3.85 -38.20
C PRO A 750 -32.70 3.27 -37.51
N SER A 751 -32.84 1.95 -37.48
CA SER A 751 -33.95 1.24 -36.84
C SER A 751 -33.77 1.02 -35.33
N ASN A 752 -32.64 1.43 -34.75
CA ASN A 752 -32.38 1.29 -33.32
C ASN A 752 -32.90 2.54 -32.60
N ALA A 753 -33.85 2.36 -31.67
CA ALA A 753 -34.40 3.46 -30.85
C ALA A 753 -33.30 4.24 -30.08
N HIS A 754 -32.18 3.60 -29.75
CA HIS A 754 -31.03 4.25 -29.12
C HIS A 754 -30.26 5.19 -30.07
N ARG A 755 -30.49 5.20 -31.39
CA ARG A 755 -29.92 6.20 -32.31
C ARG A 755 -30.39 7.61 -31.97
N LEU A 756 -31.66 7.74 -31.61
CA LEU A 756 -32.29 8.99 -31.19
C LEU A 756 -32.02 9.32 -29.72
N ARG A 757 -31.86 8.30 -28.87
CA ARG A 757 -31.51 8.42 -27.44
C ARG A 757 -30.32 7.52 -27.09
N PRO A 758 -29.07 7.93 -27.37
CA PRO A 758 -27.88 7.11 -27.18
C PRO A 758 -27.56 6.86 -25.71
N TYR A 759 -26.85 5.76 -25.43
CA TYR A 759 -26.65 5.23 -24.08
C TYR A 759 -26.02 6.24 -23.10
N HIS A 760 -25.07 7.07 -23.53
CA HIS A 760 -24.46 8.09 -22.68
C HIS A 760 -25.39 9.25 -22.28
N ARG A 761 -26.55 9.36 -22.93
CA ARG A 761 -27.60 10.35 -22.59
C ARG A 761 -28.67 9.78 -21.65
N THR A 762 -28.61 8.50 -21.30
CA THR A 762 -29.50 7.91 -20.30
C THR A 762 -29.26 8.50 -18.92
N TRP A 763 -30.32 8.56 -18.10
CA TRP A 763 -30.25 9.20 -16.79
C TRP A 763 -29.23 8.50 -15.87
N TYR A 764 -29.16 7.17 -15.88
CA TYR A 764 -28.25 6.41 -15.01
C TYR A 764 -26.77 6.59 -15.38
N ILE A 765 -26.42 6.73 -16.68
CA ILE A 765 -25.04 7.08 -17.07
C ILE A 765 -24.71 8.52 -16.66
N ARG A 766 -25.67 9.46 -16.77
CA ARG A 766 -25.48 10.82 -16.28
C ARG A 766 -25.29 10.87 -14.76
N CYS A 767 -26.05 10.07 -14.01
CA CYS A 767 -25.86 9.90 -12.57
C CYS A 767 -24.49 9.30 -12.24
N LEU A 768 -24.02 8.32 -13.01
CA LEU A 768 -22.67 7.74 -12.84
C LEU A 768 -21.58 8.80 -13.04
N ILE A 769 -21.66 9.59 -14.11
CA ILE A 769 -20.70 10.66 -14.38
C ILE A 769 -20.79 11.76 -13.32
N PHE A 770 -21.98 12.13 -12.88
CA PHE A 770 -22.17 13.06 -11.76
C PHE A 770 -21.55 12.51 -10.47
N GLY A 771 -21.73 11.23 -10.17
CA GLY A 771 -21.11 10.57 -9.02
C GLY A 771 -19.58 10.60 -9.08
N ILE A 772 -18.98 10.39 -10.26
CA ILE A 772 -17.52 10.54 -10.47
C ILE A 772 -17.07 11.98 -10.22
N TRP A 773 -17.83 12.96 -10.70
CA TRP A 773 -17.57 14.37 -10.44
C TRP A 773 -17.64 14.71 -8.95
N VAL A 774 -18.68 14.26 -8.25
CA VAL A 774 -18.81 14.43 -6.79
C VAL A 774 -17.65 13.77 -6.06
N PHE A 775 -17.29 12.53 -6.42
CA PHE A 775 -16.14 11.84 -5.88
C PHE A 775 -14.84 12.63 -6.07
N ARG A 776 -14.61 13.20 -7.26
CA ARG A 776 -13.41 14.00 -7.54
C ARG A 776 -13.41 15.32 -6.77
N CYS A 777 -14.55 15.98 -6.62
CA CYS A 777 -14.71 17.15 -5.74
C CYS A 777 -14.36 16.80 -4.28
N CYS A 778 -14.91 15.69 -3.75
CA CYS A 778 -14.59 15.22 -2.39
C CYS A 778 -13.10 14.89 -2.24
N SER A 779 -12.48 14.27 -3.24
CA SER A 779 -11.04 13.99 -3.24
C SER A 779 -10.21 15.26 -3.14
N VAL A 780 -10.53 16.32 -3.92
CA VAL A 780 -9.83 17.60 -3.82
C VAL A 780 -10.02 18.25 -2.45
N LEU A 781 -11.24 18.22 -1.91
CA LEU A 781 -11.53 18.79 -0.59
C LEU A 781 -10.79 18.04 0.52
N MET A 782 -10.74 16.71 0.48
CA MET A 782 -9.96 15.92 1.44
C MET A 782 -8.46 16.22 1.35
N THR A 783 -7.90 16.34 0.14
CA THR A 783 -6.49 16.72 -0.02
C THR A 783 -6.23 18.13 0.50
N ALA A 784 -7.17 19.06 0.30
CA ALA A 784 -7.09 20.42 0.82
C ALA A 784 -7.24 20.49 2.36
N GLU A 785 -8.01 19.59 2.96
CA GLU A 785 -8.11 19.46 4.42
C GLU A 785 -6.77 19.02 5.03
N LEU A 786 -6.05 18.11 4.36
CA LEU A 786 -4.77 17.60 4.83
C LEU A 786 -3.60 18.56 4.58
N TYR A 787 -3.55 19.18 3.40
CA TYR A 787 -2.37 19.94 2.93
C TYR A 787 -2.64 21.43 2.73
N GLY A 788 -3.83 21.91 3.06
CA GLY A 788 -4.19 23.32 3.02
C GLY A 788 -5.00 23.75 1.78
N PRO A 789 -5.62 24.94 1.83
CA PRO A 789 -6.58 25.40 0.82
C PRO A 789 -5.97 25.70 -0.55
N SER A 790 -4.64 25.85 -0.65
CA SER A 790 -3.92 26.03 -1.92
C SER A 790 -4.17 24.90 -2.91
N VAL A 791 -4.42 23.69 -2.41
CA VAL A 791 -4.73 22.50 -3.22
C VAL A 791 -5.93 22.73 -4.12
N ILE A 792 -6.92 23.50 -3.66
CA ILE A 792 -8.14 23.77 -4.44
C ILE A 792 -7.80 24.50 -5.75
N TRP A 793 -6.85 25.43 -5.71
CA TRP A 793 -6.52 26.28 -6.87
C TRP A 793 -5.37 25.74 -7.71
N THR A 794 -4.45 25.00 -7.08
CA THR A 794 -3.24 24.47 -7.73
C THR A 794 -3.39 23.01 -8.15
N GLY A 795 -4.40 22.32 -7.62
CA GLY A 795 -4.60 20.89 -7.81
C GLY A 795 -4.98 20.51 -9.25
N ILE A 796 -4.27 19.54 -9.81
CA ILE A 796 -4.59 18.91 -11.10
C ILE A 796 -5.98 18.27 -11.07
N GLY A 797 -6.46 17.84 -9.90
CA GLY A 797 -7.84 17.39 -9.72
C GLY A 797 -8.87 18.49 -10.00
N THR A 798 -8.62 19.73 -9.58
CA THR A 798 -9.47 20.88 -9.91
C THR A 798 -9.38 21.23 -11.38
N TRP A 799 -8.16 21.24 -11.95
CA TRP A 799 -7.98 21.48 -13.38
C TRP A 799 -8.61 20.38 -14.23
N TRP A 800 -8.61 19.12 -13.76
CA TRP A 800 -9.38 18.03 -14.37
C TRP A 800 -10.86 18.41 -14.40
N LEU A 801 -11.47 18.83 -13.28
CA LEU A 801 -12.88 19.23 -13.25
C LEU A 801 -13.16 20.35 -14.27
N VAL A 802 -12.31 21.38 -14.32
CA VAL A 802 -12.49 22.50 -15.26
C VAL A 802 -12.33 22.06 -16.71
N VAL A 803 -11.25 21.34 -17.05
CA VAL A 803 -10.94 20.90 -18.42
C VAL A 803 -11.95 19.87 -18.90
N VAL A 804 -12.29 18.87 -18.09
CA VAL A 804 -13.31 17.87 -18.39
C VAL A 804 -14.67 18.52 -18.57
N GLY A 805 -15.06 19.43 -17.69
CA GLY A 805 -16.30 20.22 -17.82
C GLY A 805 -16.34 21.00 -19.13
N TRP A 806 -15.24 21.67 -19.47
CA TRP A 806 -15.11 22.41 -20.72
C TRP A 806 -15.16 21.49 -21.96
N LEU A 807 -14.44 20.35 -21.94
CA LEU A 807 -14.47 19.37 -23.04
C LEU A 807 -15.88 18.80 -23.23
N MET A 808 -16.58 18.49 -22.14
CA MET A 808 -17.99 18.04 -22.19
C MET A 808 -18.92 19.11 -22.75
N PHE A 809 -18.74 20.38 -22.37
CA PHE A 809 -19.47 21.51 -22.96
C PHE A 809 -19.21 21.64 -24.46
N MET A 810 -17.94 21.57 -24.88
CA MET A 810 -17.55 21.65 -26.29
C MET A 810 -18.14 20.52 -27.13
N VAL A 811 -18.20 19.30 -26.59
CA VAL A 811 -18.87 18.17 -27.25
C VAL A 811 -20.38 18.41 -27.35
N GLY A 812 -21.01 18.98 -26.31
CA GLY A 812 -22.42 19.39 -26.36
C GLY A 812 -22.69 20.47 -27.41
N TRP A 813 -21.81 21.47 -27.52
CA TRP A 813 -21.91 22.60 -28.45
C TRP A 813 -21.68 22.19 -29.91
N SER A 814 -20.64 21.40 -30.18
CA SER A 814 -20.30 20.89 -31.52
C SER A 814 -21.40 20.00 -32.11
N ARG A 815 -22.07 19.20 -31.26
CA ARG A 815 -23.15 18.30 -31.66
C ARG A 815 -24.42 19.01 -32.15
N SER A 816 -24.72 20.20 -31.64
CA SER A 816 -25.85 21.00 -32.15
C SER A 816 -25.73 21.27 -33.66
N ARG A 817 -24.53 21.18 -34.26
CA ARG A 817 -24.33 21.34 -35.70
C ARG A 817 -24.27 19.98 -36.41
N ILE A 818 -23.45 19.04 -35.94
CA ILE A 818 -23.16 17.79 -36.67
C ILE A 818 -24.30 16.75 -36.61
N GLU A 819 -25.04 16.65 -35.50
CA GLU A 819 -26.21 15.72 -35.44
C GLU A 819 -27.33 16.19 -36.38
N ARG A 820 -27.47 17.51 -36.64
CA ARG A 820 -28.40 18.01 -37.66
C ARG A 820 -28.00 17.51 -39.05
N ASP A 821 -26.73 17.69 -39.42
CA ASP A 821 -26.24 17.30 -40.76
C ASP A 821 -26.26 15.77 -41.03
N ILE A 822 -26.15 14.93 -39.99
CA ILE A 822 -26.16 13.45 -40.12
C ILE A 822 -27.57 12.86 -40.05
N LEU A 823 -28.49 13.51 -39.31
CA LEU A 823 -29.91 13.14 -39.30
C LEU A 823 -30.64 13.61 -40.57
N LEU A 824 -30.13 14.63 -41.25
CA LEU A 824 -30.64 15.18 -42.51
C LEU A 824 -29.89 14.64 -43.74
N ARG A 825 -29.52 13.36 -43.75
CA ARG A 825 -28.91 12.78 -44.96
C ARG A 825 -29.96 12.81 -46.09
N PRO A 826 -29.62 13.11 -47.36
CA PRO A 826 -30.59 13.33 -48.44
C PRO A 826 -31.56 12.16 -48.70
N GLU A 827 -31.18 10.94 -48.28
CA GLU A 827 -32.05 9.75 -48.37
C GLU A 827 -33.29 9.85 -47.48
N ASP A 828 -33.26 10.65 -46.41
CA ASP A 828 -34.40 10.90 -45.52
C ASP A 828 -35.25 12.11 -46.01
N GLU A 829 -34.68 13.03 -46.80
CA GLU A 829 -35.42 14.15 -47.43
C GLU A 829 -36.27 13.70 -48.64
N GLU A 830 -35.83 12.69 -49.41
CA GLU A 830 -36.63 12.13 -50.51
C GLU A 830 -37.89 11.40 -50.01
N LEU A 831 -37.90 10.93 -48.75
CA LEU A 831 -39.08 10.32 -48.13
C LEU A 831 -40.11 11.37 -47.67
N GLU A 832 -39.66 12.54 -47.20
CA GLU A 832 -40.55 13.66 -46.88
C GLU A 832 -41.06 14.38 -48.15
N GLU A 833 -40.24 14.56 -49.18
CA GLU A 833 -40.70 15.13 -50.48
C GLU A 833 -41.61 14.17 -51.26
N MET A 834 -41.45 12.84 -51.15
CA MET A 834 -42.42 11.89 -51.74
C MET A 834 -43.76 11.86 -51.02
N GLU A 835 -43.81 12.15 -49.71
CA GLU A 835 -45.07 12.32 -48.97
C GLU A 835 -45.77 13.65 -49.30
N GLU A 836 -45.03 14.73 -49.59
CA GLU A 836 -45.64 16.01 -50.01
C GLU A 836 -46.09 16.02 -51.48
N ASN A 837 -45.40 15.33 -52.41
CA ASN A 837 -45.75 15.33 -53.84
C ASN A 837 -46.78 14.25 -54.26
N THR A 838 -47.18 13.35 -53.36
CA THR A 838 -48.28 12.39 -53.62
C THR A 838 -49.64 12.87 -53.10
N GLY A 839 -49.71 14.11 -52.59
CA GLY A 839 -50.90 14.71 -51.99
C GLY A 839 -52.02 15.14 -52.95
N ASP A 840 -51.87 14.98 -54.28
CA ASP A 840 -52.86 15.51 -55.24
C ASP A 840 -53.27 14.52 -56.33
N ALA A 841 -53.54 13.25 -55.96
CA ALA A 841 -54.42 12.35 -56.74
C ALA A 841 -54.73 11.04 -55.99
N MET A 842 -55.70 11.06 -55.08
CA MET A 842 -56.79 10.08 -55.00
C MET A 842 -57.52 10.20 -53.65
N GLN A 843 -58.70 10.81 -53.70
CA GLN A 843 -59.77 10.60 -52.73
C GLN A 843 -60.12 9.11 -52.67
N GLY A 844 -59.79 8.44 -51.56
CA GLY A 844 -60.20 7.05 -51.34
C GLY A 844 -59.47 6.32 -50.23
N GLY A 845 -59.30 6.92 -49.05
CA GLY A 845 -58.59 6.25 -47.94
C GLY A 845 -58.77 6.84 -46.54
N ALA A 846 -59.71 7.77 -46.33
CA ALA A 846 -59.88 8.47 -45.05
C ALA A 846 -60.73 7.71 -44.00
N ALA A 847 -60.66 6.38 -43.97
CA ALA A 847 -61.42 5.56 -43.01
C ALA A 847 -60.59 4.59 -42.17
N ALA A 848 -59.30 4.35 -42.48
CA ALA A 848 -58.47 3.41 -41.72
C ALA A 848 -57.59 4.08 -40.63
N THR A 849 -57.21 5.35 -40.80
CA THR A 849 -56.31 6.06 -39.87
C THR A 849 -57.03 6.73 -38.69
N LYS A 850 -58.37 6.76 -38.70
CA LYS A 850 -59.16 7.30 -37.58
C LYS A 850 -59.43 6.26 -36.48
N MET A 851 -59.42 4.96 -36.80
CA MET A 851 -59.53 3.88 -35.81
C MET A 851 -58.22 3.56 -35.08
N ALA A 852 -57.05 3.87 -35.65
CA ALA A 852 -55.76 3.63 -35.00
C ALA A 852 -55.36 4.74 -34.02
N ARG A 853 -55.98 5.93 -34.10
CA ARG A 853 -55.72 7.07 -33.22
C ARG A 853 -56.64 7.13 -31.99
N GLU A 854 -57.70 6.31 -31.98
CA GLU A 854 -58.62 6.13 -30.83
C GLU A 854 -58.30 4.88 -29.99
N LEU A 855 -57.24 4.11 -30.31
CA LEU A 855 -56.84 2.92 -29.56
C LEU A 855 -55.47 3.00 -28.86
N SER A 856 -54.78 4.15 -28.87
CA SER A 856 -53.46 4.30 -28.22
C SER A 856 -53.37 5.47 -27.23
N SER A 857 -54.50 6.05 -26.79
CA SER A 857 -54.54 7.12 -25.78
C SER A 857 -55.19 6.67 -24.46
N SER A 858 -55.13 5.38 -24.15
CA SER A 858 -55.57 4.83 -22.86
C SER A 858 -54.61 3.71 -22.45
N VAL A 859 -54.22 3.67 -21.16
CA VAL A 859 -53.33 2.70 -20.46
C VAL A 859 -51.84 3.11 -20.55
N ASP A 860 -51.11 3.59 -19.53
CA ASP A 860 -51.29 3.71 -18.07
C ASP A 860 -50.39 4.86 -17.54
N GLU A 861 -50.97 5.82 -16.80
CA GLU A 861 -50.32 6.50 -15.67
C GLU A 861 -51.38 6.59 -14.55
N ASP A 862 -51.04 5.96 -13.42
CA ASP A 862 -51.53 6.14 -12.04
C ASP A 862 -52.90 5.57 -11.61
N GLU A 863 -52.86 4.38 -10.97
CA GLU A 863 -53.72 4.04 -9.81
C GLU A 863 -52.84 3.98 -8.55
N GLU A 864 -52.61 5.13 -7.91
CA GLU A 864 -52.55 5.24 -6.46
C GLU A 864 -53.34 6.51 -6.07
N GLU A 865 -54.24 6.37 -5.09
CA GLU A 865 -55.12 7.40 -4.52
C GLU A 865 -56.32 7.92 -5.33
N ALA A 866 -57.50 7.35 -5.05
CA ALA A 866 -58.64 8.09 -4.49
C ALA A 866 -59.64 7.03 -3.99
N LEU A 867 -60.30 7.18 -2.85
CA LEU A 867 -61.45 8.07 -2.72
C LEU A 867 -61.92 8.07 -1.26
N LEU A 868 -62.03 9.26 -0.69
CA LEU A 868 -63.16 9.60 0.18
C LEU A 868 -63.53 11.07 -0.04
N ARG A 869 -64.81 11.30 -0.36
CA ARG A 869 -65.69 12.47 -0.09
C ARG A 869 -67.02 12.18 -0.78
N ASP A 870 -68.21 12.39 -0.25
CA ASP A 870 -68.76 13.08 0.93
C ASP A 870 -69.93 12.19 1.45
N ASP A 871 -70.51 12.30 2.65
CA ASP A 871 -71.15 13.51 3.20
C ASP A 871 -71.66 13.30 4.65
N SER A 872 -71.94 14.43 5.32
CA SER A 872 -72.80 14.63 6.52
C SER A 872 -72.20 14.67 7.96
N SER A 873 -72.01 15.91 8.41
CA SER A 873 -72.56 16.57 9.62
C SER A 873 -72.30 16.07 11.08
N THR A 874 -71.66 17.00 11.82
CA THR A 874 -71.94 17.48 13.21
C THR A 874 -71.66 16.64 14.48
N ALA A 875 -70.78 17.24 15.30
CA ALA A 875 -70.82 17.43 16.76
C ALA A 875 -70.46 16.28 17.73
N GLY A 876 -69.61 16.59 18.73
CA GLY A 876 -69.67 16.01 20.08
C GLY A 876 -68.43 15.27 20.61
N SER A 877 -67.68 15.97 21.47
CA SER A 877 -67.06 15.55 22.77
C SER A 877 -66.80 14.08 23.17
N GLU A 878 -65.62 13.91 23.78
CA GLU A 878 -65.28 13.12 25.00
C GLU A 878 -65.05 11.58 24.99
N GLU A 879 -63.93 11.22 25.65
CA GLU A 879 -63.61 10.07 26.52
C GLU A 879 -63.99 8.60 26.19
N GLY A 880 -63.03 7.69 26.44
CA GLY A 880 -63.31 6.48 27.25
C GLY A 880 -63.29 5.09 26.60
N ALA A 881 -62.25 4.32 26.94
CA ALA A 881 -62.27 2.93 27.45
C ALA A 881 -62.97 1.75 26.71
N SER A 882 -62.15 0.71 26.46
CA SER A 882 -62.36 -0.72 26.77
C SER A 882 -63.25 -1.64 25.89
N GLY A 883 -62.84 -2.92 25.82
CA GLY A 883 -63.74 -4.09 25.66
C GLY A 883 -63.77 -4.72 24.25
N ARG A 884 -62.92 -5.69 23.89
CA ARG A 884 -62.91 -7.15 24.22
C ARG A 884 -63.92 -8.01 23.39
N THR A 885 -63.40 -9.15 22.94
CA THR A 885 -64.06 -10.41 22.48
C THR A 885 -64.44 -10.50 20.98
N GLY A 886 -64.19 -11.59 20.25
CA GLY A 886 -63.52 -12.85 20.57
C GLY A 886 -63.64 -13.91 19.44
N ARG A 887 -62.91 -15.01 19.65
CA ARG A 887 -63.12 -16.39 19.16
C ARG A 887 -62.99 -16.71 17.66
N ARG A 888 -61.97 -17.52 17.33
CA ARG A 888 -61.99 -19.00 17.14
C ARG A 888 -61.03 -19.47 16.02
N THR A 889 -59.99 -20.18 16.44
CA THR A 889 -59.27 -21.27 15.74
C THR A 889 -60.24 -22.33 15.16
N PRO A 890 -59.88 -23.26 14.23
CA PRO A 890 -58.56 -23.93 14.18
C PRO A 890 -58.01 -24.53 12.85
N ARG A 891 -56.73 -24.96 12.93
CA ARG A 891 -56.13 -26.24 12.47
C ARG A 891 -55.50 -26.40 11.06
N TYR A 892 -54.22 -26.82 11.12
CA TYR A 892 -53.50 -27.86 10.33
C TYR A 892 -53.09 -27.51 8.87
N ARG A 893 -51.92 -27.86 8.31
CA ARG A 893 -50.83 -28.81 8.65
C ARG A 893 -49.63 -28.61 7.68
N LYS A 894 -48.40 -28.94 8.16
CA LYS A 894 -47.16 -29.37 7.44
C LYS A 894 -46.41 -28.28 6.62
N ALA A 895 -45.15 -27.87 6.91
CA ALA A 895 -43.93 -28.60 7.33
C ALA A 895 -43.55 -29.70 6.31
N ASP A 896 -42.43 -29.62 5.60
CA ASP A 896 -41.10 -29.99 6.11
C ASP A 896 -40.05 -29.71 4.98
N VAL A 897 -38.86 -29.12 5.27
CA VAL A 897 -37.54 -29.82 5.49
C VAL A 897 -36.71 -29.83 4.18
N ASP A 898 -35.40 -29.58 4.12
CA ASP A 898 -34.35 -29.41 5.14
C ASP A 898 -33.14 -28.66 4.53
N LEU A 899 -32.36 -28.08 5.46
CA LEU A 899 -30.90 -27.89 5.53
C LEU A 899 -30.18 -27.02 4.48
#